data_AF-A0A151Z3R1-F1
#
_entry.id   AF-A0A151Z3R1-F1
#
_cell.length_a   1.000
_cell.length_b   1.000
_cell.length_c   1.000
_cell.angle_alpha   90.00
_cell.angle_beta   90.00
_cell.angle_gamma   90.00
#
_symmetry.space_group_name_H-M   'P 1'
#
loop_
_entity.id
_entity.type
_entity.pdbx_description
1 polymer ?
#
loop_
_entity_poly.entity_id
_entity_poly.type
_entity_poly.pdbx_seq_one_letter_code
_entity_poly.pdbx_strand_id
1 'polypeptide(L)'
;MSGDIQLPYELYKSVLEKSIAPELSFLIVSSDYNGVCGDNDIRMSVQYIIKVLNENSKPAAASAASASKLIIKLFSDRATLVKSVIQFQKSHGEDIVDGQTIGSCIIMNESHYNLYVNQVGRYILKLELSVPYLTTKNTGMELLIPKSSNNSVTFKVPKSESNIKIFNSFPDVTTCNDYTAKNGKEANDSTIVFAKLPGSERQLKIQWTVKEDIKPSSQTSTQINIKPNVVVAQYHLCSIGEGLIIFKSQFNYNIISGVISLYNIAFDKNMNIINVEGDAVKKWEVVDNERPESPNHTKLLQVYLDYGVEGNYKLTVSSESSMKDTSGDALIYSMICKGDEISRQRGFLAVEARTNVEISELSSSESLNVVDIQELPPQLHVMASHPILLSYKFLEQNYALSLRVKKNSDCAVLVSICEEAHFLTTVSYSGKTLHTLILKIKNSKQQYVKINIPFKYDVWSTLMDGIPIKPSLEGSYLLIPILKPGNSDQQNAIQIEIIILEQEPKALSKKGSYQFTMPKIDLQLRAAFATIYMPNGFKCSNYSGNLKNVSYFSSTPPSSGAAKPTYAPTSSNRADHFNRRASITKMSFSMKKERSYEQMDYVEKKRKNGAGKIPVQIDSVTTDCPFYFEQILLSGGKDLNIKFDYVAPK
;
A
#
# COMPACT_ATOMS: atom_id res chain seq x y z
N MET A 1 -32.35 18.20 -43.91
CA MET A 1 -31.75 19.44 -43.39
C MET A 1 -30.60 19.03 -42.49
N SER A 2 -29.38 19.16 -42.98
CA SER A 2 -28.13 18.74 -42.34
C SER A 2 -27.74 19.75 -41.27
N GLY A 3 -28.03 19.44 -40.01
CA GLY A 3 -27.61 20.22 -38.84
C GLY A 3 -26.23 19.80 -38.34
N ASP A 4 -25.24 19.75 -39.22
CA ASP A 4 -23.87 19.49 -38.80
C ASP A 4 -23.30 20.75 -38.15
N ILE A 5 -23.14 20.71 -36.82
CA ILE A 5 -22.35 21.68 -36.08
C ILE A 5 -20.89 21.44 -36.48
N GLN A 6 -20.40 22.23 -37.44
CA GLN A 6 -18.97 22.30 -37.73
C GLN A 6 -18.27 22.96 -36.55
N LEU A 7 -17.73 22.13 -35.65
CA LEU A 7 -16.67 22.57 -34.74
C LEU A 7 -15.50 23.04 -35.60
N PRO A 8 -15.06 24.32 -35.49
CA PRO A 8 -13.88 24.78 -36.20
C PRO A 8 -12.72 23.88 -35.81
N TYR A 9 -12.01 23.31 -36.79
CA TYR A 9 -10.88 22.41 -36.53
C TYR A 9 -9.85 23.04 -35.58
N GLU A 10 -9.71 24.38 -35.60
CA GLU A 10 -8.88 25.12 -34.64
C GLU A 10 -9.39 25.06 -33.19
N LEU A 11 -10.71 25.01 -32.98
CA LEU A 11 -11.33 24.87 -31.65
C LEU A 11 -11.17 23.43 -31.12
N TYR A 12 -11.36 22.42 -31.98
CA TYR A 12 -11.05 21.02 -31.67
C TYR A 12 -9.56 20.81 -31.35
N LYS A 13 -8.67 21.45 -32.11
CA LYS A 13 -7.22 21.41 -31.88
C LYS A 13 -6.84 22.13 -30.58
N SER A 14 -7.45 23.30 -30.29
CA SER A 14 -7.20 24.04 -29.04
C SER A 14 -7.74 23.34 -27.79
N VAL A 15 -8.77 22.50 -27.92
CA VAL A 15 -9.33 21.70 -26.83
C VAL A 15 -8.51 20.41 -26.61
N LEU A 16 -8.03 19.76 -27.68
CA LEU A 16 -7.08 18.63 -27.58
C LEU A 16 -5.68 19.06 -27.10
N GLU A 17 -5.19 20.22 -27.53
CA GLU A 17 -3.88 20.75 -27.13
C GLU A 17 -3.90 21.34 -25.71
N LYS A 18 -5.07 21.75 -25.18
CA LYS A 18 -5.20 22.20 -23.78
C LYS A 18 -5.38 21.06 -22.76
N SER A 19 -5.58 19.81 -23.17
CA SER A 19 -5.88 18.74 -22.21
C SER A 19 -5.05 17.46 -22.35
N ILE A 20 -3.94 17.47 -23.08
CA ILE A 20 -2.99 16.34 -23.09
C ILE A 20 -1.56 16.90 -23.12
N ALA A 21 -1.13 17.51 -22.00
CA ALA A 21 0.29 17.54 -21.72
C ALA A 21 0.70 16.07 -21.44
N PRO A 22 1.78 15.54 -22.03
CA PRO A 22 2.27 14.22 -21.64
C PRO A 22 2.59 14.25 -20.15
N GLU A 23 1.81 13.53 -19.34
CA GLU A 23 2.18 13.28 -17.96
C GLU A 23 3.44 12.42 -17.98
N LEU A 24 4.53 13.04 -17.56
CA LEU A 24 5.80 12.35 -17.42
C LEU A 24 5.71 11.47 -16.19
N SER A 25 5.95 10.17 -16.33
CA SER A 25 6.17 9.29 -15.19
C SER A 25 7.67 9.05 -15.00
N PHE A 26 8.08 8.72 -13.77
CA PHE A 26 9.48 8.46 -13.47
C PHE A 26 9.68 7.19 -12.66
N LEU A 27 10.85 6.60 -12.81
CA LEU A 27 11.35 5.50 -12.00
C LEU A 27 12.80 5.79 -11.61
N ILE A 28 13.10 5.80 -10.31
CA ILE A 28 14.47 5.80 -9.82
C ILE A 28 14.98 4.35 -9.87
N VAL A 29 15.79 4.07 -10.88
CA VAL A 29 16.30 2.73 -11.18
C VAL A 29 17.34 2.30 -10.17
N SER A 30 18.26 3.21 -9.82
CA SER A 30 19.25 2.97 -8.78
C SER A 30 19.56 4.22 -7.97
N SER A 31 19.88 4.00 -6.71
CA SER A 31 20.36 5.00 -5.77
C SER A 31 21.58 4.44 -5.05
N ASP A 32 22.74 5.04 -5.27
CA ASP A 32 23.99 4.62 -4.65
C ASP A 32 24.43 5.70 -3.64
N TYR A 33 24.48 5.34 -2.37
CA TYR A 33 24.85 6.22 -1.27
C TYR A 33 26.25 5.85 -0.76
N ASN A 34 27.21 6.76 -0.85
CA ASN A 34 28.56 6.57 -0.34
C ASN A 34 28.87 7.63 0.72
N GLY A 35 28.86 7.23 1.99
CA GLY A 35 29.10 8.12 3.13
C GLY A 35 30.48 7.92 3.76
N VAL A 36 31.13 9.03 4.10
CA VAL A 36 32.39 9.06 4.86
C VAL A 36 32.20 9.96 6.07
N CYS A 37 32.48 9.43 7.26
CA CYS A 37 32.48 10.20 8.50
C CYS A 37 33.65 11.21 8.49
N GLY A 38 33.34 12.51 8.63
CA GLY A 38 34.34 13.57 8.84
C GLY A 38 34.49 13.92 10.33
N ASP A 39 35.07 15.08 10.62
CA ASP A 39 35.25 15.55 12.01
C ASP A 39 33.99 16.25 12.55
N ASN A 40 33.31 17.03 11.71
CA ASN A 40 32.14 17.83 12.09
C ASN A 40 30.83 17.36 11.44
N ASP A 41 30.93 16.74 10.27
CA ASP A 41 29.81 16.32 9.45
C ASP A 41 30.14 15.04 8.67
N ILE A 42 29.10 14.42 8.13
CA ILE A 42 29.21 13.24 7.30
C ILE A 42 29.12 13.68 5.86
N ARG A 43 30.18 13.44 5.09
CA ARG A 43 30.19 13.72 3.66
C ARG A 43 29.61 12.53 2.92
N MET A 44 28.52 12.75 2.19
CA MET A 44 27.85 11.69 1.47
C MET A 44 27.77 12.02 -0.03
N SER A 45 28.42 11.20 -0.85
CA SER A 45 28.23 11.21 -2.31
C SER A 45 27.05 10.31 -2.67
N VAL A 46 26.07 10.86 -3.37
CA VAL A 46 24.86 10.16 -3.80
C VAL A 46 24.78 10.17 -5.31
N GLN A 47 24.57 8.99 -5.91
CA GLN A 47 24.30 8.87 -7.33
C GLN A 47 22.90 8.31 -7.58
N TYR A 48 22.06 9.06 -8.30
CA TYR A 48 20.74 8.60 -8.74
C TYR A 48 20.71 8.35 -10.23
N ILE A 49 20.09 7.24 -10.63
CA ILE A 49 19.77 6.96 -12.02
C ILE A 49 18.25 6.98 -12.17
N ILE A 50 17.72 8.02 -12.80
CA ILE A 50 16.29 8.26 -12.94
C ILE A 50 15.90 8.10 -14.41
N LYS A 51 14.90 7.27 -14.67
CA LYS A 51 14.30 7.12 -16.00
C LYS A 51 12.98 7.86 -16.03
N VAL A 52 12.90 8.91 -16.86
CA VAL A 52 11.67 9.68 -17.11
C VAL A 52 11.06 9.18 -18.41
N LEU A 53 9.82 8.75 -18.35
CA LEU A 53 9.08 8.09 -19.41
C LEU A 53 7.91 8.97 -19.85
N ASN A 54 7.56 8.87 -21.13
CA ASN A 54 6.28 9.36 -21.63
C ASN A 54 5.29 8.21 -21.56
N GLU A 55 4.14 8.39 -20.90
CA GLU A 55 3.14 7.32 -20.83
C GLU A 55 2.48 7.02 -22.19
N ASN A 56 2.71 7.85 -23.22
CA ASN A 56 2.20 7.65 -24.58
C ASN A 56 3.30 7.26 -25.59
N SER A 57 3.38 5.98 -25.94
CA SER A 57 4.27 5.43 -26.98
C SER A 57 3.71 5.57 -28.40
N LYS A 58 3.46 6.80 -28.86
CA LYS A 58 3.36 7.10 -30.31
C LYS A 58 4.52 8.01 -30.72
N PRO A 59 5.21 7.75 -31.85
CA PRO A 59 6.27 8.61 -32.32
C PRO A 59 5.61 9.88 -32.89
N ALA A 60 5.65 10.98 -32.13
CA ALA A 60 5.22 12.28 -32.63
C ALA A 60 6.43 13.03 -33.20
N ALA A 61 6.27 13.48 -34.44
CA ALA A 61 7.19 14.36 -35.13
C ALA A 61 7.48 15.63 -34.32
N ALA A 62 8.70 16.15 -34.47
CA ALA A 62 9.20 17.34 -33.82
C ALA A 62 8.23 18.53 -33.95
N SER A 63 7.77 19.06 -32.80
CA SER A 63 7.12 20.36 -32.68
C SER A 63 7.28 20.86 -31.24
N ALA A 64 7.63 22.13 -31.10
CA ALA A 64 8.18 22.74 -29.90
C ALA A 64 7.18 23.04 -28.78
N ALA A 65 7.68 22.92 -27.54
CA ALA A 65 7.39 23.73 -26.35
C ALA A 65 5.95 23.78 -25.79
N SER A 66 5.59 22.73 -25.04
CA SER A 66 4.80 22.85 -23.80
C SER A 66 5.42 21.93 -22.76
N ALA A 67 6.32 22.49 -21.94
CA ALA A 67 7.09 21.79 -20.91
C ALA A 67 6.19 21.29 -19.77
N SER A 68 5.79 20.02 -19.78
CA SER A 68 5.25 19.38 -18.57
C SER A 68 6.38 19.22 -17.55
N LYS A 69 6.37 20.05 -16.50
CA LYS A 69 7.37 19.99 -15.42
C LYS A 69 7.00 18.87 -14.46
N LEU A 70 7.85 17.85 -14.37
CA LEU A 70 7.72 16.79 -13.37
C LEU A 70 8.64 17.08 -12.18
N ILE A 71 8.11 16.89 -10.97
CA ILE A 71 8.81 17.15 -9.71
C ILE A 71 9.09 15.81 -9.02
N ILE A 72 10.37 15.54 -8.74
CA ILE A 72 10.82 14.31 -8.09
C ILE A 72 11.41 14.67 -6.73
N LYS A 73 10.79 14.18 -5.65
CA LYS A 73 11.31 14.34 -4.28
C LYS A 73 12.57 13.49 -4.11
N LEU A 74 13.68 14.08 -3.67
CA LEU A 74 14.95 13.38 -3.44
C LEU A 74 15.16 13.14 -1.94
N PHE A 75 15.86 14.02 -1.23
CA PHE A 75 16.23 13.87 0.18
C PHE A 75 15.76 15.07 1.02
N SER A 76 15.67 14.88 2.34
CA SER A 76 15.19 15.91 3.28
C SER A 76 16.20 17.04 3.52
N ASP A 77 15.70 18.18 3.97
CA ASP A 77 16.46 19.36 4.43
C ASP A 77 17.45 19.11 5.58
N ARG A 78 17.35 17.97 6.28
CA ARG A 78 18.38 17.52 7.25
C ARG A 78 19.77 17.40 6.63
N ALA A 79 19.90 17.19 5.32
CA ALA A 79 21.19 17.23 4.63
C ALA A 79 21.35 18.54 3.85
N THR A 80 22.54 19.12 3.90
CA THR A 80 22.89 20.28 3.09
C THR A 80 23.47 19.83 1.76
N LEU A 81 22.90 20.27 0.64
CA LEU A 81 23.44 20.02 -0.69
C LEU A 81 24.66 20.92 -0.92
N VAL A 82 25.85 20.32 -0.99
CA VAL A 82 27.12 21.02 -1.20
C VAL A 82 27.39 21.20 -2.69
N LYS A 83 27.18 20.14 -3.48
CA LYS A 83 27.40 20.13 -4.93
C LYS A 83 26.36 19.27 -5.62
N SER A 84 25.92 19.70 -6.79
CA SER A 84 25.07 18.89 -7.67
C SER A 84 25.57 18.92 -9.09
N VAL A 85 25.57 17.76 -9.72
CA VAL A 85 25.82 17.59 -11.16
C VAL A 85 24.67 16.77 -11.71
N ILE A 86 24.00 17.30 -12.73
CA ILE A 86 22.88 16.65 -13.40
C ILE A 86 23.35 16.33 -14.81
N GLN A 87 23.36 15.05 -15.18
CA GLN A 87 23.66 14.61 -16.54
C GLN A 87 22.38 14.03 -17.16
N PHE A 88 22.13 14.35 -18.42
CA PHE A 88 20.98 13.88 -19.16
C PHE A 88 21.40 13.11 -20.40
N GLN A 89 20.76 11.97 -20.61
CA GLN A 89 20.91 11.14 -21.79
C GLN A 89 19.54 10.90 -22.43
N LYS A 90 19.42 11.23 -23.71
CA LYS A 90 18.18 11.01 -24.48
C LYS A 90 18.00 9.52 -24.76
N SER A 91 16.75 9.04 -24.81
CA SER A 91 16.43 7.60 -24.93
C SER A 91 17.01 6.88 -26.17
N HIS A 92 17.45 7.60 -27.19
CA HIS A 92 18.01 7.06 -28.45
C HIS A 92 19.35 7.71 -28.88
N GLY A 93 20.04 8.44 -27.99
CA GLY A 93 21.33 9.08 -28.31
C GLY A 93 22.44 8.68 -27.34
N GLU A 94 23.68 8.56 -27.83
CA GLU A 94 24.86 8.30 -27.00
C GLU A 94 25.39 9.56 -26.29
N ASP A 95 24.98 10.74 -26.73
CA ASP A 95 25.45 12.02 -26.18
C ASP A 95 24.85 12.29 -24.80
N ILE A 96 25.74 12.52 -23.82
CA ILE A 96 25.41 12.98 -22.48
C ILE A 96 25.53 14.51 -22.46
N VAL A 97 24.42 15.19 -22.14
CA VAL A 97 24.34 16.65 -22.06
C VAL A 97 24.17 17.08 -20.60
N ASP A 98 24.66 18.26 -20.24
CA ASP A 98 24.42 18.84 -18.92
C ASP A 98 22.92 19.13 -18.70
N GLY A 99 22.39 18.65 -17.58
CA GLY A 99 21.00 18.78 -17.17
C GLY A 99 20.55 20.23 -17.00
N GLN A 100 21.47 21.16 -16.71
CA GLN A 100 21.15 22.59 -16.66
C GLN A 100 20.80 23.15 -18.03
N THR A 101 21.45 22.66 -19.09
CA THR A 101 21.23 23.11 -20.48
C THR A 101 19.83 22.78 -20.99
N ILE A 102 19.18 21.76 -20.42
CA ILE A 102 17.81 21.34 -20.75
C ILE A 102 16.74 21.89 -19.79
N GLY A 103 17.15 22.75 -18.85
CA GLY A 103 16.26 23.40 -17.88
C GLY A 103 15.88 22.52 -16.67
N SER A 104 16.63 21.45 -16.40
CA SER A 104 16.45 20.66 -15.18
C SER A 104 17.28 21.23 -14.03
N CYS A 105 16.69 21.33 -12.85
CA CYS A 105 17.34 21.91 -11.67
C CYS A 105 16.86 21.24 -10.38
N ILE A 106 17.65 21.35 -9.33
CA ILE A 106 17.29 20.92 -7.98
C ILE A 106 16.95 22.15 -7.16
N ILE A 107 15.76 22.17 -6.55
CA ILE A 107 15.31 23.27 -5.70
C ILE A 107 14.76 22.70 -4.40
N MET A 108 15.07 23.35 -3.29
CA MET A 108 14.49 23.02 -1.99
C MET A 108 13.07 23.58 -1.90
N ASN A 109 12.09 22.72 -1.61
CA ASN A 109 10.71 23.10 -1.36
C ASN A 109 10.09 22.16 -0.31
N GLU A 110 9.29 22.68 0.62
CA GLU A 110 8.56 21.90 1.65
C GLU A 110 9.44 20.86 2.37
N SER A 111 10.61 21.29 2.86
CA SER A 111 11.58 20.47 3.61
C SER A 111 12.24 19.32 2.83
N HIS A 112 12.16 19.32 1.51
CA HIS A 112 12.85 18.35 0.65
C HIS A 112 13.56 19.03 -0.52
N TYR A 113 14.65 18.43 -0.98
CA TYR A 113 15.24 18.77 -2.26
C TYR A 113 14.47 18.05 -3.36
N ASN A 114 13.95 18.83 -4.31
CA ASN A 114 13.15 18.36 -5.41
C ASN A 114 13.89 18.56 -6.73
N LEU A 115 13.96 17.52 -7.55
CA LEU A 115 14.45 17.61 -8.91
C LEU A 115 13.30 17.96 -9.84
N TYR A 116 13.43 19.07 -10.55
CA TYR A 116 12.55 19.48 -11.63
C TYR A 116 13.12 18.97 -12.94
N VAL A 117 12.35 18.14 -13.65
CA VAL A 117 12.71 17.61 -14.97
C VAL A 117 11.75 18.11 -16.04
N ASN A 118 12.30 18.34 -17.22
CA ASN A 118 11.60 18.96 -18.35
C ASN A 118 11.50 18.07 -19.59
N GLN A 119 12.36 17.05 -19.69
CA GLN A 119 12.43 16.17 -20.87
C GLN A 119 12.41 14.69 -20.50
N VAL A 120 11.91 13.85 -21.41
CA VAL A 120 11.94 12.38 -21.31
C VAL A 120 13.34 11.86 -21.60
N GLY A 121 13.79 10.88 -20.82
CA GLY A 121 15.14 10.33 -20.96
C GLY A 121 15.69 9.82 -19.64
N ARG A 122 16.99 9.55 -19.62
CA ARG A 122 17.71 9.06 -18.44
C ARG A 122 18.48 10.21 -17.83
N TYR A 123 18.24 10.48 -16.55
CA TYR A 123 18.97 11.44 -15.74
C TYR A 123 19.92 10.69 -14.83
N ILE A 124 21.17 11.12 -14.79
CA ILE A 124 22.19 10.66 -13.86
C ILE A 124 22.53 11.84 -12.97
N LEU A 125 22.18 11.77 -11.70
CA LEU A 125 22.48 12.83 -10.73
C LEU A 125 23.63 12.39 -9.86
N LYS A 126 24.62 13.26 -9.70
CA LYS A 126 25.71 13.09 -8.74
C LYS A 126 25.67 14.24 -7.76
N LEU A 127 25.42 13.95 -6.49
CA LEU A 127 25.20 14.92 -5.44
C LEU A 127 26.23 14.71 -4.34
N GLU A 128 26.78 15.79 -3.82
CA GLU A 128 27.59 15.77 -2.61
C GLU A 128 26.78 16.45 -1.50
N LEU A 129 26.51 15.71 -0.44
CA LEU A 129 25.70 16.11 0.69
C LEU A 129 26.56 16.18 1.95
N SER A 130 26.27 17.17 2.79
CA SER A 130 26.76 17.25 4.18
C SER A 130 25.60 16.89 5.10
N VAL A 131 25.75 15.80 5.85
CA VAL A 131 24.73 15.28 6.79
C VAL A 131 25.23 15.50 8.22
N PRO A 132 24.48 16.20 9.09
CA PRO A 132 24.86 16.38 10.48
C PRO A 132 24.73 15.07 11.26
N TYR A 133 25.53 14.93 12.32
CA TYR A 133 25.39 13.81 13.24
C TYR A 133 24.07 13.86 14.00
N LEU A 134 23.48 12.68 14.20
CA LEU A 134 22.25 12.50 14.97
C LEU A 134 22.47 12.61 16.48
N THR A 135 23.67 12.26 16.96
CA THR A 135 24.02 12.19 18.37
C THR A 135 25.13 13.19 18.71
N THR A 136 25.14 13.68 19.95
CA THR A 136 26.23 14.54 20.48
C THR A 136 27.59 13.84 20.53
N LYS A 137 27.59 12.50 20.46
CA LYS A 137 28.80 11.67 20.39
C LYS A 137 29.31 11.46 18.95
N ASN A 138 28.67 12.05 17.94
CA ASN A 138 29.00 11.87 16.52
C ASN A 138 29.02 10.39 16.08
N THR A 139 28.01 9.62 16.50
CA THR A 139 27.93 8.15 16.30
C THR A 139 26.72 7.67 15.50
N GLY A 140 26.05 8.58 14.78
CA GLY A 140 24.95 8.16 13.90
C GLY A 140 24.46 9.24 12.96
N MET A 141 23.65 8.83 11.99
CA MET A 141 22.97 9.70 11.04
C MET A 141 21.59 9.17 10.68
N GLU A 142 20.76 10.07 10.20
CA GLU A 142 19.43 9.76 9.68
C GLU A 142 19.12 10.68 8.50
N LEU A 143 18.68 10.09 7.38
CA LEU A 143 18.31 10.82 6.17
C LEU A 143 17.06 10.21 5.52
N LEU A 144 16.08 11.03 5.14
CA LEU A 144 14.97 10.58 4.31
C LEU A 144 15.43 10.45 2.86
N ILE A 145 15.16 9.30 2.25
CA ILE A 145 15.59 8.93 0.90
C ILE A 145 14.38 8.58 0.00
N PRO A 146 14.49 8.75 -1.33
CA PRO A 146 13.38 8.47 -2.22
C PRO A 146 13.26 6.97 -2.51
N LYS A 147 12.05 6.53 -2.86
CA LYS A 147 11.79 5.14 -3.25
C LYS A 147 12.56 4.81 -4.54
N SER A 148 13.35 3.75 -4.52
CA SER A 148 14.12 3.30 -5.69
C SER A 148 14.02 1.79 -5.89
N SER A 149 14.27 1.32 -7.11
CA SER A 149 14.29 -0.12 -7.40
C SER A 149 15.52 -0.83 -6.85
N ASN A 150 16.66 -0.14 -6.77
CA ASN A 150 17.90 -0.70 -6.26
C ASN A 150 18.66 0.34 -5.43
N ASN A 151 18.79 0.09 -4.13
CA ASN A 151 19.50 0.96 -3.21
C ASN A 151 20.79 0.29 -2.74
N SER A 152 21.94 0.89 -3.04
CA SER A 152 23.23 0.47 -2.50
C SER A 152 23.76 1.51 -1.51
N VAL A 153 24.36 1.04 -0.42
CA VAL A 153 24.93 1.89 0.63
C VAL A 153 26.34 1.41 0.93
N THR A 154 27.30 2.32 0.81
CA THR A 154 28.67 2.16 1.29
C THR A 154 28.91 3.19 2.37
N PHE A 155 29.39 2.76 3.54
CA PHE A 155 29.67 3.67 4.63
C PHE A 155 31.06 3.42 5.22
N LYS A 156 31.85 4.49 5.37
CA LYS A 156 33.22 4.46 5.87
C LYS A 156 33.37 5.29 7.14
N VAL A 157 33.93 4.68 8.18
CA VAL A 157 34.36 5.34 9.41
C VAL A 157 35.89 5.33 9.46
N PRO A 158 36.58 6.48 9.59
CA PRO A 158 38.04 6.59 9.62
C PRO A 158 38.59 6.23 11.01
N LYS A 159 38.14 5.11 11.57
CA LYS A 159 38.66 4.52 12.80
C LYS A 159 38.70 3.01 12.64
N SER A 160 39.77 2.37 13.10
CA SER A 160 39.88 0.92 13.15
C SER A 160 38.87 0.32 14.15
N GLU A 161 38.43 -0.91 13.88
CA GLU A 161 37.51 -1.69 14.73
C GLU A 161 36.15 -1.04 15.07
N SER A 162 35.63 -0.14 14.22
CA SER A 162 34.30 0.43 14.45
C SER A 162 33.20 -0.56 14.08
N ASN A 163 32.21 -0.79 14.95
CA ASN A 163 31.03 -1.57 14.57
C ASN A 163 30.02 -0.65 13.89
N ILE A 164 29.81 -0.81 12.58
CA ILE A 164 28.88 -0.01 11.78
C ILE A 164 27.60 -0.81 11.54
N LYS A 165 26.46 -0.28 12.00
CA LYS A 165 25.12 -0.83 11.81
C LYS A 165 24.29 0.04 10.88
N ILE A 166 23.88 -0.54 9.76
CA ILE A 166 22.93 0.07 8.82
C ILE A 166 21.56 -0.56 9.06
N PHE A 167 20.58 0.23 9.48
CA PHE A 167 19.25 -0.27 9.84
C PHE A 167 18.44 -0.67 8.58
N ASN A 168 17.61 -1.70 8.73
CA ASN A 168 16.78 -2.27 7.66
C ASN A 168 17.54 -2.56 6.35
N SER A 169 18.73 -3.16 6.49
CA SER A 169 19.62 -3.42 5.36
C SER A 169 20.05 -4.89 5.29
N PHE A 170 20.40 -5.33 4.08
CA PHE A 170 21.01 -6.63 3.83
C PHE A 170 22.50 -6.43 3.52
N PRO A 171 23.41 -7.23 4.10
CA PRO A 171 24.84 -7.12 3.81
C PRO A 171 25.13 -7.45 2.33
N ASP A 172 25.91 -6.61 1.65
CA ASP A 172 26.30 -6.81 0.26
C ASP A 172 27.62 -7.58 0.17
N VAL A 173 27.54 -8.90 0.38
CA VAL A 173 28.70 -9.79 0.49
C VAL A 173 29.56 -9.79 -0.78
N THR A 174 28.95 -9.65 -1.96
CA THR A 174 29.66 -9.67 -3.24
C THR A 174 30.58 -8.47 -3.39
N THR A 175 30.04 -7.26 -3.17
CA THR A 175 30.81 -6.00 -3.22
C THR A 175 31.88 -5.94 -2.12
N CYS A 176 31.57 -6.47 -0.93
CA CYS A 176 32.52 -6.60 0.17
C CYS A 176 33.73 -7.49 -0.22
N ASN A 177 33.47 -8.63 -0.84
CA ASN A 177 34.51 -9.54 -1.31
C ASN A 177 35.35 -8.93 -2.44
N ASP A 178 34.72 -8.27 -3.41
CA ASP A 178 35.41 -7.59 -4.52
C ASP A 178 36.30 -6.44 -4.03
N TYR A 179 35.83 -5.68 -3.04
CA TYR A 179 36.62 -4.63 -2.38
C TYR A 179 37.82 -5.22 -1.63
N THR A 180 37.60 -6.30 -0.88
CA THR A 180 38.66 -7.00 -0.14
C THR A 180 39.71 -7.60 -1.07
N ALA A 181 39.30 -8.11 -2.24
CA ALA A 181 40.20 -8.64 -3.26
C ALA A 181 41.07 -7.56 -3.91
N LYS A 182 40.54 -6.33 -4.08
CA LYS A 182 41.26 -5.20 -4.69
C LYS A 182 42.16 -4.42 -3.73
N ASN A 183 41.74 -4.29 -2.46
CA ASN A 183 42.40 -3.40 -1.50
C ASN A 183 43.11 -4.14 -0.35
N GLY A 184 43.11 -5.48 -0.36
CA GLY A 184 43.59 -6.30 0.75
C GLY A 184 42.59 -6.36 1.92
N LYS A 185 42.78 -7.33 2.82
CA LYS A 185 42.06 -7.37 4.10
C LYS A 185 42.51 -6.19 4.93
N GLU A 186 41.62 -5.21 5.07
CA GLU A 186 41.73 -4.07 6.00
C GLU A 186 42.84 -3.06 5.66
N ALA A 187 42.44 -1.88 5.19
CA ALA A 187 43.27 -0.70 5.41
C ALA A 187 43.19 -0.40 6.92
N ASN A 188 44.28 -0.63 7.66
CA ASN A 188 44.42 -0.63 9.13
C ASN A 188 43.85 0.60 9.88
N ASP A 189 43.34 1.63 9.19
CA ASP A 189 42.85 2.89 9.78
C ASP A 189 41.35 3.17 9.53
N SER A 190 40.60 2.30 8.84
CA SER A 190 39.18 2.57 8.57
C SER A 190 38.31 1.34 8.43
N THR A 191 37.12 1.36 9.03
CA THR A 191 36.08 0.35 8.82
C THR A 191 35.11 0.78 7.72
N ILE A 192 34.82 -0.11 6.77
CA ILE A 192 33.88 0.11 5.67
C ILE A 192 32.83 -0.99 5.67
N VAL A 193 31.56 -0.62 5.50
CA VAL A 193 30.44 -1.57 5.34
C VAL A 193 29.70 -1.33 4.03
N PHE A 194 29.34 -2.43 3.37
CA PHE A 194 28.54 -2.46 2.15
C PHE A 194 27.19 -3.12 2.44
N ALA A 195 26.10 -2.46 2.09
CA ALA A 195 24.75 -2.96 2.31
C ALA A 195 23.78 -2.56 1.18
N LYS A 196 22.69 -3.30 1.06
CA LYS A 196 21.56 -2.98 0.18
C LYS A 196 20.31 -2.72 1.01
N LEU A 197 19.52 -1.73 0.59
CA LEU A 197 18.23 -1.43 1.23
C LEU A 197 17.07 -1.97 0.38
N PRO A 198 15.97 -2.43 1.00
CA PRO A 198 14.74 -2.77 0.28
C PRO A 198 14.24 -1.60 -0.57
N GLY A 199 13.63 -1.89 -1.73
CA GLY A 199 13.07 -0.85 -2.61
C GLY A 199 11.85 -0.12 -2.04
N SER A 200 11.31 -0.55 -0.90
CA SER A 200 10.25 0.13 -0.14
C SER A 200 10.80 1.10 0.91
N GLU A 201 12.10 1.06 1.19
CA GLU A 201 12.71 1.85 2.25
C GLU A 201 12.69 3.35 1.91
N ARG A 202 12.41 4.19 2.91
CA ARG A 202 12.34 5.66 2.76
C ARG A 202 13.25 6.39 3.74
N GLN A 203 13.97 5.66 4.58
CA GLN A 203 14.84 6.21 5.61
C GLN A 203 16.18 5.48 5.62
N LEU A 204 17.26 6.25 5.47
CA LEU A 204 18.63 5.77 5.67
C LEU A 204 19.08 6.13 7.08
N LYS A 205 19.18 5.12 7.95
CA LYS A 205 19.69 5.27 9.32
C LYS A 205 20.96 4.42 9.49
N ILE A 206 22.03 5.06 9.95
CA ILE A 206 23.32 4.42 10.19
C ILE A 206 23.80 4.82 11.57
N GLN A 207 24.27 3.86 12.36
CA GLN A 207 24.93 4.12 13.65
C GLN A 207 26.23 3.32 13.72
N TRP A 208 27.21 3.85 14.45
CA TRP A 208 28.45 3.11 14.69
C TRP A 208 28.97 3.32 16.10
N THR A 209 29.70 2.33 16.60
CA THR A 209 30.43 2.42 17.86
C THR A 209 31.92 2.26 17.61
N VAL A 210 32.70 3.12 18.23
CA VAL A 210 34.16 3.06 18.23
C VAL A 210 34.55 2.35 19.52
N LYS A 211 35.34 1.28 19.44
CA LYS A 211 35.99 0.75 20.64
C LYS A 211 37.05 1.76 21.07
N GLU A 212 36.85 2.43 22.19
CA GLU A 212 37.93 3.20 22.81
C GLU A 212 38.89 2.23 23.49
N ASP A 213 40.19 2.35 23.17
CA ASP A 213 41.26 1.81 24.00
C ASP A 213 41.17 2.47 25.37
N ILE A 214 40.68 1.72 26.36
CA ILE A 214 40.78 2.09 27.76
C ILE A 214 42.27 2.04 28.12
N LYS A 215 43.01 3.13 27.87
CA LYS A 215 44.20 3.41 28.66
C LYS A 215 43.70 3.79 30.05
N PRO A 216 44.11 3.09 31.13
CA PRO A 216 43.71 3.45 32.47
C PRO A 216 44.36 4.79 32.80
N SER A 217 43.64 5.89 32.58
CA SER A 217 44.00 7.15 33.19
C SER A 217 43.72 7.00 34.67
N SER A 218 44.80 6.91 35.44
CA SER A 218 44.84 7.15 36.87
C SER A 218 44.26 8.52 37.17
N GLN A 219 42.94 8.58 37.33
CA GLN A 219 42.28 9.62 38.09
C GLN A 219 41.41 8.93 39.13
N THR A 220 41.88 9.07 40.36
CA THR A 220 41.22 8.72 41.60
C THR A 220 39.91 9.50 41.70
N SER A 221 38.85 9.01 41.05
CA SER A 221 37.50 9.21 41.54
C SER A 221 37.12 7.91 42.21
N THR A 222 36.97 7.93 43.52
CA THR A 222 36.33 6.88 44.31
C THR A 222 34.95 6.63 43.70
N GLN A 223 34.85 5.69 42.75
CA GLN A 223 33.57 5.21 42.24
C GLN A 223 32.94 4.44 43.37
N ILE A 224 32.07 5.12 44.12
CA ILE A 224 31.09 4.47 44.97
C ILE A 224 30.34 3.52 44.03
N ASN A 225 30.55 2.21 44.18
CA ASN A 225 29.83 1.18 43.44
C ASN A 225 28.38 1.19 43.93
N ILE A 226 27.57 2.11 43.41
CA ILE A 226 26.16 2.23 43.75
C ILE A 226 25.46 1.02 43.13
N LYS A 227 25.03 0.08 43.98
CA LYS A 227 24.21 -1.06 43.55
C LYS A 227 23.04 -0.52 42.71
N PRO A 228 22.85 -0.98 41.46
CA PRO A 228 21.77 -0.48 40.63
C PRO A 228 20.41 -0.75 41.29
N ASN A 229 19.48 0.21 41.16
CA ASN A 229 18.13 0.10 41.71
C ASN A 229 17.11 0.31 40.59
N VAL A 230 16.28 -0.70 40.36
CA VAL A 230 15.36 -0.75 39.23
C VAL A 230 13.95 -1.08 39.69
N VAL A 231 13.00 -0.35 39.13
CA VAL A 231 11.58 -0.67 39.24
C VAL A 231 11.08 -1.10 37.86
N VAL A 232 10.36 -2.23 37.81
CA VAL A 232 9.84 -2.80 36.57
C VAL A 232 8.32 -2.73 36.55
N ALA A 233 7.76 -2.18 35.47
CA ALA A 233 6.35 -2.28 35.14
C ALA A 233 6.17 -3.26 33.98
N GLN A 234 5.30 -4.25 34.15
CA GLN A 234 5.07 -5.32 33.19
C GLN A 234 3.66 -5.21 32.60
N TYR A 235 3.54 -5.35 31.29
CA TYR A 235 2.27 -5.34 30.57
C TYR A 235 2.22 -6.57 29.67
N HIS A 236 1.37 -7.53 30.03
CA HIS A 236 1.20 -8.76 29.29
C HIS A 236 -0.12 -8.74 28.54
N LEU A 237 -0.06 -8.89 27.23
CA LEU A 237 -1.24 -9.16 26.41
C LEU A 237 -1.19 -10.63 25.99
N CYS A 238 -2.24 -11.36 26.35
CA CYS A 238 -2.46 -12.75 25.98
C CYS A 238 -3.56 -12.80 24.91
N SER A 239 -3.21 -13.24 23.71
CA SER A 239 -4.14 -13.38 22.59
C SER A 239 -4.40 -14.86 22.33
N ILE A 240 -5.62 -15.32 22.59
CA ILE A 240 -6.01 -16.73 22.46
C ILE A 240 -6.72 -16.97 21.12
N GLY A 241 -6.32 -18.00 20.38
CA GLY A 241 -7.02 -18.43 19.18
C GLY A 241 -6.61 -19.80 18.67
N GLU A 242 -7.56 -20.58 18.16
CA GLU A 242 -7.35 -21.83 17.38
C GLU A 242 -6.32 -22.83 17.97
N GLY A 243 -6.26 -22.95 19.29
CA GLY A 243 -5.33 -23.86 19.97
C GLY A 243 -3.91 -23.30 20.18
N LEU A 244 -3.70 -22.01 19.93
CA LEU A 244 -2.46 -21.29 20.19
C LEU A 244 -2.74 -20.08 21.10
N ILE A 245 -1.82 -19.83 22.02
CA ILE A 245 -1.81 -18.64 22.86
C ILE A 245 -0.58 -17.82 22.48
N ILE A 246 -0.80 -16.60 22.04
CA ILE A 246 0.27 -15.66 21.72
C ILE A 246 0.38 -14.68 22.87
N PHE A 247 1.60 -14.49 23.38
CA PHE A 247 1.90 -13.53 24.43
C PHE A 247 2.75 -12.41 23.87
N LYS A 248 2.32 -11.18 24.12
CA LYS A 248 3.12 -9.99 23.91
C LYS A 248 3.37 -9.34 25.26
N SER A 249 4.60 -9.47 25.75
CA SER A 249 5.01 -9.01 27.08
C SER A 249 5.92 -7.79 26.95
N GLN A 250 5.46 -6.64 27.43
CA GLN A 250 6.27 -5.42 27.48
C GLN A 250 6.77 -5.16 28.90
N PHE A 251 8.08 -5.06 29.04
CA PHE A 251 8.78 -4.77 30.29
C PHE A 251 9.34 -3.34 30.20
N ASN A 252 8.81 -2.46 31.06
CA ASN A 252 9.31 -1.11 31.23
C ASN A 252 10.19 -1.06 32.48
N TYR A 253 11.50 -1.04 32.29
CA TYR A 253 12.49 -0.86 33.34
C TYR A 253 12.68 0.63 33.59
N ASN A 254 12.53 1.06 34.84
CA ASN A 254 12.91 2.40 35.30
C ASN A 254 14.12 2.26 36.21
N ILE A 255 15.30 2.57 35.67
CA ILE A 255 16.60 2.46 36.33
C ILE A 255 16.83 3.77 37.10
N ILE A 256 16.64 3.73 38.41
CA ILE A 256 16.74 4.89 39.31
C ILE A 256 18.20 5.26 39.55
N SER A 257 19.06 4.24 39.67
CA SER A 257 20.50 4.40 39.84
C SER A 257 21.25 3.25 39.19
N GLY A 258 22.45 3.55 38.68
CA GLY A 258 23.32 2.56 38.04
C GLY A 258 23.03 2.39 36.55
N VAL A 259 23.79 1.48 35.95
CA VAL A 259 23.78 1.17 34.52
C VAL A 259 23.55 -0.33 34.37
N ILE A 260 22.67 -0.74 33.46
CA ILE A 260 22.37 -2.16 33.22
C ILE A 260 22.52 -2.50 31.75
N SER A 261 23.18 -3.63 31.48
CA SER A 261 23.42 -4.14 30.13
C SER A 261 22.98 -5.60 29.94
N LEU A 262 22.48 -6.25 31.00
CA LEU A 262 21.99 -7.62 30.97
C LEU A 262 20.64 -7.68 31.68
N TYR A 263 19.62 -8.18 30.98
CA TYR A 263 18.30 -8.39 31.55
C TYR A 263 17.99 -9.88 31.56
N ASN A 264 17.66 -10.42 32.73
CA ASN A 264 17.27 -11.82 32.87
C ASN A 264 15.77 -11.93 33.13
N ILE A 265 15.07 -12.76 32.38
CA ILE A 265 13.63 -12.99 32.53
C ILE A 265 13.39 -14.49 32.63
N ALA A 266 12.90 -14.96 33.77
CA ALA A 266 12.50 -16.35 33.97
C ALA A 266 11.09 -16.59 33.44
N PHE A 267 10.88 -17.70 32.75
CA PHE A 267 9.59 -18.08 32.17
C PHE A 267 9.42 -19.61 32.18
N ASP A 268 8.20 -20.10 31.95
CA ASP A 268 7.87 -21.53 31.98
C ASP A 268 8.36 -22.27 30.73
N LYS A 269 8.76 -23.54 30.88
CA LYS A 269 9.24 -24.39 29.77
C LYS A 269 8.25 -24.55 28.60
N ASN A 270 6.95 -24.38 28.85
CA ASN A 270 5.90 -24.54 27.85
C ASN A 270 5.74 -23.29 26.96
N MET A 271 6.42 -22.18 27.28
CA MET A 271 6.47 -21.01 26.42
C MET A 271 7.67 -21.09 25.47
N ASN A 272 7.43 -20.72 24.22
CA ASN A 272 8.45 -20.56 23.20
C ASN A 272 8.68 -19.06 22.93
N ILE A 273 9.90 -18.57 23.08
CA ILE A 273 10.25 -17.17 22.78
C ILE A 273 10.49 -17.04 21.28
N ILE A 274 9.69 -16.20 20.61
CA ILE A 274 9.76 -15.98 19.16
C ILE A 274 10.71 -14.82 18.87
N ASN A 275 10.55 -13.72 19.60
CA ASN A 275 11.26 -12.48 19.33
C ASN A 275 11.46 -11.65 20.59
N VAL A 276 12.56 -10.91 20.63
CA VAL A 276 12.90 -9.96 21.69
C VAL A 276 13.31 -8.65 21.03
N GLU A 277 12.57 -7.59 21.31
CA GLU A 277 12.78 -6.26 20.75
C GLU A 277 13.08 -5.25 21.86
N GLY A 278 14.14 -4.48 21.69
CA GLY A 278 14.54 -3.43 22.63
C GLY A 278 15.61 -2.56 22.00
N ASP A 279 15.79 -1.35 22.55
CA ASP A 279 16.88 -0.49 22.10
C ASP A 279 18.25 -1.12 22.46
N ALA A 280 19.24 -1.00 21.59
CA ALA A 280 20.58 -1.55 21.81
C ALA A 280 20.65 -3.07 22.12
N VAL A 281 19.65 -3.89 21.77
CA VAL A 281 19.76 -5.35 21.97
C VAL A 281 20.82 -5.92 21.02
N LYS A 282 21.87 -6.49 21.60
CA LYS A 282 22.99 -7.15 20.89
C LYS A 282 22.65 -8.58 20.53
N LYS A 283 22.22 -9.34 21.54
CA LYS A 283 21.92 -10.77 21.46
C LYS A 283 20.97 -11.13 22.60
N TRP A 284 20.11 -12.11 22.37
CA TRP A 284 19.42 -12.80 23.45
C TRP A 284 19.64 -14.30 23.33
N GLU A 285 19.58 -15.01 24.45
CA GLU A 285 19.67 -16.46 24.51
C GLU A 285 18.76 -17.00 25.60
N VAL A 286 18.29 -18.23 25.41
CA VAL A 286 17.50 -18.95 26.40
C VAL A 286 18.39 -20.01 27.01
N VAL A 287 18.56 -19.93 28.33
CA VAL A 287 19.37 -20.84 29.14
C VAL A 287 18.45 -21.63 30.06
N ASP A 288 18.69 -22.93 30.22
CA ASP A 288 17.96 -23.73 31.19
C ASP A 288 18.41 -23.37 32.61
N ASN A 289 17.46 -22.99 33.46
CA ASN A 289 17.73 -22.55 34.82
C ASN A 289 17.34 -23.67 35.78
N GLU A 290 18.32 -24.16 36.54
CA GLU A 290 18.22 -25.19 37.59
C GLU A 290 18.14 -26.67 37.14
N ARG A 291 18.47 -27.55 38.11
CA ARG A 291 18.64 -29.01 37.91
C ARG A 291 17.32 -29.66 37.42
N PRO A 292 17.41 -30.75 36.62
CA PRO A 292 16.25 -31.46 36.05
C PRO A 292 15.21 -32.02 37.04
N GLU A 293 15.45 -31.95 38.36
CA GLU A 293 14.63 -32.59 39.40
C GLU A 293 13.63 -31.65 40.10
N SER A 294 13.55 -30.37 39.71
CA SER A 294 12.54 -29.43 40.20
C SER A 294 11.20 -29.63 39.47
N PRO A 295 10.03 -29.68 40.16
CA PRO A 295 8.72 -29.87 39.51
C PRO A 295 8.32 -28.73 38.55
N ASN A 296 8.90 -27.53 38.71
CA ASN A 296 8.72 -26.38 37.81
C ASN A 296 10.05 -26.04 37.11
N HIS A 297 10.34 -26.71 36.00
CA HIS A 297 11.52 -26.41 35.18
C HIS A 297 11.32 -25.04 34.51
N THR A 298 12.04 -24.02 34.99
CA THR A 298 11.97 -22.65 34.44
C THR A 298 13.16 -22.41 33.50
N LYS A 299 12.91 -21.68 32.42
CA LYS A 299 13.94 -21.23 31.50
C LYS A 299 14.26 -19.77 31.78
N LEU A 300 15.49 -19.37 31.52
CA LEU A 300 15.98 -18.00 31.69
C LEU A 300 16.28 -17.39 30.33
N LEU A 301 15.55 -16.34 29.97
CA LEU A 301 15.86 -15.49 28.84
C LEU A 301 16.90 -14.46 29.29
N GLN A 302 18.09 -14.53 28.72
CA GLN A 302 19.16 -13.55 28.93
C GLN A 302 19.23 -12.61 27.73
N VAL A 303 19.06 -11.31 27.96
CA VAL A 303 19.10 -10.27 26.92
C VAL A 303 20.30 -9.38 27.16
N TYR A 304 21.27 -9.44 26.26
CA TYR A 304 22.49 -8.64 26.28
C TYR A 304 22.32 -7.39 25.44
N LEU A 305 22.65 -6.24 26.03
CA LEU A 305 22.70 -4.98 25.31
C LEU A 305 24.12 -4.68 24.78
N ASP A 306 24.20 -3.88 23.73
CA ASP A 306 25.44 -3.39 23.13
C ASP A 306 26.16 -2.41 24.07
N TYR A 307 25.41 -1.65 24.85
CA TYR A 307 25.91 -0.74 25.87
C TYR A 307 24.94 -0.71 27.06
N GLY A 308 25.47 -0.33 28.21
CA GLY A 308 24.66 -0.17 29.41
C GLY A 308 23.71 1.03 29.27
N VAL A 309 22.47 0.84 29.70
CA VAL A 309 21.41 1.86 29.65
C VAL A 309 21.14 2.39 31.06
N GLU A 310 20.87 3.70 31.14
CA GLU A 310 20.39 4.40 32.33
C GLU A 310 18.97 4.93 32.11
N GLY A 311 18.22 5.17 33.18
CA GLY A 311 16.86 5.70 33.11
C GLY A 311 15.83 4.69 32.60
N ASN A 312 14.96 5.13 31.69
CA ASN A 312 13.86 4.30 31.20
C ASN A 312 14.29 3.41 30.04
N TYR A 313 14.12 2.11 30.19
CA TYR A 313 14.37 1.13 29.14
C TYR A 313 13.12 0.28 28.89
N LYS A 314 12.77 0.10 27.61
CA LYS A 314 11.62 -0.69 27.18
C LYS A 314 12.10 -1.92 26.43
N LEU A 315 11.67 -3.08 26.91
CA LEU A 315 11.91 -4.38 26.29
C LEU A 315 10.58 -5.06 25.97
N THR A 316 10.42 -5.57 24.76
CA THR A 316 9.23 -6.30 24.33
C THR A 316 9.61 -7.72 23.98
N VAL A 317 8.95 -8.70 24.57
CA VAL A 317 9.15 -10.12 24.33
C VAL A 317 7.87 -10.68 23.73
N SER A 318 8.01 -11.32 22.57
CA SER A 318 6.92 -12.04 21.91
C SER A 318 7.17 -13.53 22.05
N SER A 319 6.16 -14.24 22.54
CA SER A 319 6.25 -15.68 22.80
C SER A 319 4.92 -16.35 22.52
N GLU A 320 4.94 -17.67 22.40
CA GLU A 320 3.74 -18.48 22.16
C GLU A 320 3.72 -19.71 23.06
N SER A 321 2.53 -20.24 23.30
CA SER A 321 2.34 -21.57 23.87
C SER A 321 1.19 -22.29 23.18
N SER A 322 1.35 -23.59 22.94
CA SER A 322 0.30 -24.41 22.33
C SER A 322 -0.69 -24.91 23.38
N MET A 323 -1.98 -24.93 23.02
CA MET A 323 -3.02 -25.64 23.74
C MET A 323 -3.17 -27.05 23.19
N LYS A 324 -3.74 -27.96 24.00
CA LYS A 324 -3.97 -29.35 23.59
C LYS A 324 -5.01 -29.48 22.47
N ASP A 325 -6.00 -28.60 22.45
CA ASP A 325 -7.08 -28.56 21.47
C ASP A 325 -7.55 -27.10 21.31
N THR A 326 -8.35 -26.84 20.28
CA THR A 326 -9.00 -25.56 19.98
C THR A 326 -10.06 -25.15 21.00
N SER A 327 -10.57 -26.10 21.77
CA SER A 327 -11.39 -25.88 22.96
C SER A 327 -10.79 -26.65 24.14
N GLY A 328 -10.74 -26.04 25.32
CA GLY A 328 -10.21 -26.67 26.51
C GLY A 328 -9.70 -25.66 27.52
N ASP A 329 -9.09 -26.18 28.58
CA ASP A 329 -8.50 -25.36 29.62
C ASP A 329 -7.07 -24.93 29.21
N ALA A 330 -6.81 -23.64 29.30
CA ALA A 330 -5.58 -22.95 28.94
C ALA A 330 -4.89 -22.43 30.21
N LEU A 331 -3.59 -22.68 30.33
CA LEU A 331 -2.77 -22.11 31.41
C LEU A 331 -2.04 -20.88 30.90
N ILE A 332 -2.15 -19.78 31.64
CA ILE A 332 -1.44 -18.53 31.37
C ILE A 332 -0.21 -18.50 32.26
N TYR A 333 0.95 -18.54 31.61
CA TYR A 333 2.26 -18.59 32.27
C TYR A 333 2.74 -17.19 32.64
N SER A 334 3.45 -17.09 33.76
CA SER A 334 4.06 -15.86 34.22
C SER A 334 5.47 -15.67 33.68
N MET A 335 5.89 -14.41 33.57
CA MET A 335 7.27 -14.03 33.28
C MET A 335 7.81 -13.20 34.44
N ILE A 336 8.99 -13.55 34.95
CA ILE A 336 9.55 -12.95 36.16
C ILE A 336 10.91 -12.34 35.83
N CYS A 337 11.05 -11.02 35.97
CA CYS A 337 12.35 -10.38 35.85
C CYS A 337 13.25 -10.81 37.02
N LYS A 338 14.47 -11.25 36.73
CA LYS A 338 15.47 -11.72 37.70
C LYS A 338 16.67 -10.79 37.70
N GLY A 339 17.10 -10.36 38.87
CA GLY A 339 18.25 -9.49 39.08
C GLY A 339 18.25 -8.93 40.50
N ASP A 340 19.42 -8.86 41.12
CA ASP A 340 19.59 -8.32 42.48
C ASP A 340 19.32 -6.81 42.54
N GLU A 341 19.34 -6.15 41.39
CA GLU A 341 19.06 -4.74 41.17
C GLU A 341 17.57 -4.39 41.17
N ILE A 342 16.69 -5.38 41.02
CA ILE A 342 15.25 -5.15 40.91
C ILE A 342 14.65 -5.01 42.32
N SER A 343 14.26 -3.79 42.69
CA SER A 343 13.63 -3.53 43.98
C SER A 343 12.12 -3.76 43.98
N ARG A 344 11.47 -3.54 42.83
CA ARG A 344 10.02 -3.71 42.69
C ARG A 344 9.65 -4.11 41.28
N GLN A 345 8.73 -5.06 41.18
CA GLN A 345 8.06 -5.42 39.93
C GLN A 345 6.55 -5.48 40.18
N ARG A 346 5.77 -5.04 39.19
CA ARG A 346 4.30 -5.10 39.19
C ARG A 346 3.81 -5.05 37.76
N GLY A 347 2.58 -5.47 37.51
CA GLY A 347 2.06 -5.42 36.15
C GLY A 347 0.58 -5.64 36.00
N PHE A 348 0.19 -5.65 34.73
CA PHE A 348 -1.15 -5.91 34.27
C PHE A 348 -1.12 -7.01 33.23
N LEU A 349 -2.17 -7.83 33.21
CA LEU A 349 -2.38 -8.90 32.26
C LEU A 349 -3.75 -8.68 31.61
N ALA A 350 -3.78 -8.58 30.30
CA ALA A 350 -5.00 -8.52 29.50
C ALA A 350 -5.12 -9.76 28.63
N VAL A 351 -6.34 -10.25 28.44
CA VAL A 351 -6.65 -11.40 27.59
C VAL A 351 -7.61 -10.96 26.48
N GLU A 352 -7.23 -11.18 25.22
CA GLU A 352 -8.07 -10.94 24.04
C GLU A 352 -8.35 -12.25 23.28
N ALA A 353 -9.47 -12.29 22.55
CA ALA A 353 -9.83 -13.38 21.66
C ALA A 353 -9.51 -13.02 20.20
N ARG A 354 -8.70 -13.84 19.50
CA ARG A 354 -8.37 -13.62 18.07
C ARG A 354 -9.40 -14.22 17.13
N THR A 355 -10.17 -15.21 17.58
CA THR A 355 -11.16 -15.93 16.76
C THR A 355 -12.49 -16.06 17.50
N ASN A 356 -13.43 -16.83 16.95
CA ASN A 356 -14.76 -17.08 17.54
C ASN A 356 -14.69 -17.99 18.79
N VAL A 357 -13.86 -17.61 19.76
CA VAL A 357 -13.66 -18.30 21.03
C VAL A 357 -14.30 -17.52 22.17
N GLU A 358 -14.99 -18.25 23.03
CA GLU A 358 -15.47 -17.76 24.32
C GLU A 358 -14.38 -18.06 25.36
N ILE A 359 -14.00 -17.05 26.14
CA ILE A 359 -12.96 -17.15 27.16
C ILE A 359 -13.61 -16.85 28.51
N SER A 360 -13.45 -17.77 29.46
CA SER A 360 -13.93 -17.62 30.83
C SER A 360 -12.83 -17.97 31.81
N GLU A 361 -12.79 -17.31 32.96
CA GLU A 361 -11.86 -17.65 34.03
C GLU A 361 -12.30 -18.96 34.70
N LEU A 362 -11.37 -19.91 34.82
CA LEU A 362 -11.58 -21.16 35.56
C LEU A 362 -11.06 -21.02 36.99
N SER A 363 -9.84 -20.53 37.14
CA SER A 363 -9.20 -20.26 38.43
C SER A 363 -8.09 -19.23 38.28
N SER A 364 -7.92 -18.41 39.31
CA SER A 364 -6.82 -17.45 39.46
C SER A 364 -6.20 -17.59 40.85
N SER A 365 -4.90 -17.34 40.95
CA SER A 365 -4.21 -17.25 42.24
C SER A 365 -4.53 -15.93 42.96
N GLU A 366 -4.43 -15.90 44.29
CA GLU A 366 -4.68 -14.69 45.10
C GLU A 366 -3.80 -13.48 44.71
N SER A 367 -2.68 -13.71 44.05
CA SER A 367 -1.78 -12.69 43.51
C SER A 367 -2.31 -11.93 42.29
N LEU A 368 -3.39 -12.41 41.65
CA LEU A 368 -4.08 -11.76 40.54
C LEU A 368 -5.39 -11.14 41.02
N ASN A 369 -5.52 -9.83 40.83
CA ASN A 369 -6.76 -9.12 41.08
C ASN A 369 -7.43 -8.78 39.75
N VAL A 370 -8.71 -9.09 39.61
CA VAL A 370 -9.51 -8.66 38.46
C VAL A 370 -9.67 -7.15 38.50
N VAL A 371 -9.53 -6.51 37.35
CA VAL A 371 -9.62 -5.04 37.19
C VAL A 371 -10.52 -4.74 36.00
N ASP A 372 -11.19 -3.58 36.00
CA ASP A 372 -11.99 -3.14 34.84
C ASP A 372 -11.09 -2.92 33.61
N ILE A 373 -11.59 -3.24 32.43
CA ILE A 373 -10.89 -3.04 31.14
C ILE A 373 -10.54 -1.56 30.95
N GLN A 374 -11.38 -0.63 31.41
CA GLN A 374 -11.13 0.82 31.31
C GLN A 374 -9.99 1.30 32.23
N GLU A 375 -9.67 0.54 33.27
CA GLU A 375 -8.56 0.84 34.19
C GLU A 375 -7.23 0.26 33.70
N LEU A 376 -7.22 -0.45 32.57
CA LEU A 376 -5.98 -0.96 31.99
C LEU A 376 -5.08 0.20 31.51
N PRO A 377 -3.76 0.04 31.67
CA PRO A 377 -2.79 0.95 31.10
C PRO A 377 -2.97 1.12 29.57
N PRO A 378 -2.80 2.35 29.02
CA PRO A 378 -2.94 2.61 27.58
C PRO A 378 -2.07 1.70 26.69
N GLN A 379 -0.94 1.24 27.21
CA GLN A 379 -0.03 0.32 26.53
C GLN A 379 -0.74 -0.97 26.10
N LEU A 380 -1.61 -1.53 26.96
CA LEU A 380 -2.33 -2.77 26.64
C LEU A 380 -3.40 -2.54 25.56
N HIS A 381 -4.08 -1.39 25.58
CA HIS A 381 -5.02 -1.03 24.51
C HIS A 381 -4.33 -0.84 23.15
N VAL A 382 -3.12 -0.26 23.13
CA VAL A 382 -2.33 -0.09 21.91
C VAL A 382 -1.77 -1.42 21.40
N MET A 383 -1.47 -2.35 22.32
CA MET A 383 -1.00 -3.69 21.96
C MET A 383 -2.12 -4.59 21.43
N ALA A 384 -3.34 -4.41 21.92
CA ALA A 384 -4.51 -5.20 21.56
C ALA A 384 -4.95 -4.93 20.11
N SER A 385 -5.18 -5.99 19.36
CA SER A 385 -5.75 -5.91 18.00
C SER A 385 -7.22 -6.34 17.97
N HIS A 386 -7.68 -6.97 19.06
CA HIS A 386 -9.06 -7.43 19.25
C HIS A 386 -9.60 -6.90 20.58
N PRO A 387 -10.92 -6.97 20.82
CA PRO A 387 -11.48 -6.59 22.12
C PRO A 387 -10.86 -7.41 23.26
N ILE A 388 -10.42 -6.70 24.31
CA ILE A 388 -9.96 -7.31 25.56
C ILE A 388 -11.19 -7.84 26.29
N LEU A 389 -11.15 -9.09 26.73
CA LEU A 389 -12.26 -9.77 27.41
C LEU A 389 -12.03 -9.90 28.91
N LEU A 390 -10.79 -10.13 29.34
CA LEU A 390 -10.42 -10.27 30.75
C LEU A 390 -9.21 -9.41 31.07
N SER A 391 -9.18 -8.86 32.28
CA SER A 391 -8.16 -7.92 32.74
C SER A 391 -7.80 -8.15 34.19
N TYR A 392 -6.50 -8.21 34.45
CA TYR A 392 -5.94 -8.51 35.75
C TYR A 392 -4.79 -7.57 36.09
N LYS A 393 -4.56 -7.38 37.39
CA LYS A 393 -3.42 -6.68 37.96
C LYS A 393 -2.74 -7.59 38.97
N PHE A 394 -1.40 -7.62 38.92
CA PHE A 394 -0.60 -8.39 39.85
C PHE A 394 0.50 -7.53 40.47
N LEU A 395 0.76 -7.79 41.75
CA LEU A 395 1.89 -7.23 42.49
C LEU A 395 3.01 -8.27 42.64
N GLU A 396 2.63 -9.55 42.69
CA GLU A 396 3.55 -10.69 42.72
C GLU A 396 3.49 -11.42 41.38
N GLN A 397 4.65 -11.85 40.88
CA GLN A 397 4.79 -12.37 39.53
C GLN A 397 4.55 -13.87 39.45
N ASN A 398 4.62 -14.58 40.58
CA ASN A 398 4.35 -16.01 40.62
C ASN A 398 2.85 -16.29 40.71
N TYR A 399 2.10 -15.80 39.73
CA TYR A 399 0.68 -16.05 39.61
C TYR A 399 0.40 -17.26 38.72
N ALA A 400 -0.76 -17.88 38.93
CA ALA A 400 -1.32 -18.91 38.07
C ALA A 400 -2.72 -18.48 37.62
N LEU A 401 -2.96 -18.50 36.31
CA LEU A 401 -4.27 -18.22 35.75
C LEU A 401 -4.66 -19.35 34.80
N SER A 402 -5.79 -20.00 35.09
CA SER A 402 -6.39 -21.01 34.24
C SER A 402 -7.65 -20.45 33.60
N LEU A 403 -7.73 -20.53 32.28
CA LEU A 403 -8.85 -20.05 31.49
C LEU A 403 -9.54 -21.22 30.80
N ARG A 404 -10.85 -21.19 30.67
CA ARG A 404 -11.60 -22.10 29.83
C ARG A 404 -11.90 -21.43 28.49
N VAL A 405 -11.41 -22.05 27.42
CA VAL A 405 -11.57 -21.60 26.05
C VAL A 405 -12.56 -22.52 25.34
N LYS A 406 -13.62 -21.96 24.77
CA LYS A 406 -14.61 -22.70 23.99
C LYS A 406 -14.69 -22.11 22.59
N LYS A 407 -14.24 -22.87 21.59
CA LYS A 407 -14.39 -22.50 20.18
C LYS A 407 -15.83 -22.75 19.73
N ASN A 408 -16.49 -21.69 19.27
CA ASN A 408 -17.77 -21.82 18.60
C ASN A 408 -17.56 -22.16 17.12
N SER A 409 -18.50 -22.91 16.53
CA SER A 409 -18.45 -23.21 15.11
C SER A 409 -18.69 -21.95 14.28
N ASP A 410 -17.91 -21.77 13.22
CA ASP A 410 -18.13 -20.69 12.27
C ASP A 410 -19.45 -20.91 11.54
N CYS A 411 -20.31 -19.89 11.49
CA CYS A 411 -21.46 -19.87 10.62
C CYS A 411 -21.08 -19.25 9.28
N ALA A 412 -21.42 -19.90 8.18
CA ALA A 412 -21.19 -19.34 6.84
C ALA A 412 -22.11 -18.14 6.61
N VAL A 413 -21.59 -16.93 6.86
CA VAL A 413 -22.26 -15.67 6.52
C VAL A 413 -22.13 -15.41 5.02
N LEU A 414 -23.12 -14.75 4.41
CA LEU A 414 -23.01 -14.23 3.06
C LEU A 414 -21.79 -13.31 2.95
N VAL A 415 -20.73 -13.84 2.36
CA VAL A 415 -19.44 -13.17 2.25
C VAL A 415 -19.51 -11.99 1.29
N SER A 416 -20.38 -12.06 0.27
CA SER A 416 -20.54 -11.00 -0.73
C SER A 416 -21.95 -11.02 -1.32
N ILE A 417 -22.51 -9.85 -1.55
CA ILE A 417 -23.82 -9.66 -2.18
C ILE A 417 -23.74 -8.54 -3.22
N CYS A 418 -24.42 -8.72 -4.35
CA CYS A 418 -24.69 -7.66 -5.31
C CYS A 418 -26.00 -6.98 -4.89
N GLU A 419 -25.91 -5.79 -4.30
CA GLU A 419 -27.08 -5.06 -3.81
C GLU A 419 -27.95 -4.60 -4.97
N GLU A 420 -27.33 -4.15 -6.06
CA GLU A 420 -27.99 -3.60 -7.24
C GLU A 420 -27.16 -3.91 -8.47
N ALA A 421 -27.81 -4.37 -9.55
CA ALA A 421 -27.20 -4.49 -10.87
C ALA A 421 -28.04 -3.75 -11.89
N HIS A 422 -27.40 -2.91 -12.71
CA HIS A 422 -28.03 -2.21 -13.82
C HIS A 422 -27.34 -2.59 -15.13
N PHE A 423 -28.11 -3.15 -16.05
CA PHE A 423 -27.66 -3.54 -17.38
C PHE A 423 -28.24 -2.57 -18.39
N LEU A 424 -27.38 -1.74 -18.98
CA LEU A 424 -27.75 -0.83 -20.06
C LEU A 424 -27.35 -1.48 -21.37
N THR A 425 -28.28 -1.61 -22.30
CA THR A 425 -28.04 -2.19 -23.62
C THR A 425 -28.41 -1.19 -24.69
N THR A 426 -27.46 -0.86 -25.56
CA THR A 426 -27.67 0.05 -26.68
C THR A 426 -27.53 -0.69 -28.00
N VAL A 427 -28.61 -0.67 -28.79
CA VAL A 427 -28.68 -1.32 -30.09
C VAL A 427 -28.57 -0.26 -31.18
N SER A 428 -27.61 -0.44 -32.09
CA SER A 428 -27.43 0.44 -33.26
C SER A 428 -28.32 0.02 -34.44
N TYR A 429 -28.53 0.91 -35.42
CA TYR A 429 -29.22 0.59 -36.68
C TYR A 429 -28.60 -0.58 -37.45
N SER A 430 -27.28 -0.78 -37.32
CA SER A 430 -26.56 -1.90 -37.95
C SER A 430 -26.72 -3.24 -37.20
N GLY A 431 -27.43 -3.25 -36.07
CA GLY A 431 -27.61 -4.44 -35.24
C GLY A 431 -26.46 -4.73 -34.28
N LYS A 432 -25.42 -3.88 -34.22
CA LYS A 432 -24.38 -3.96 -33.18
C LYS A 432 -24.98 -3.58 -31.83
N THR A 433 -24.62 -4.35 -30.80
CA THR A 433 -25.10 -4.17 -29.43
C THR A 433 -23.94 -3.86 -28.49
N LEU A 434 -24.07 -2.77 -27.72
CA LEU A 434 -23.15 -2.42 -26.64
C LEU A 434 -23.86 -2.61 -25.30
N HIS A 435 -23.23 -3.32 -24.38
CA HIS A 435 -23.74 -3.57 -23.03
C HIS A 435 -22.86 -2.85 -22.01
N THR A 436 -23.46 -2.10 -21.10
CA THR A 436 -22.83 -1.56 -19.90
C THR A 436 -23.44 -2.25 -18.69
N LEU A 437 -22.60 -2.91 -17.89
CA LEU A 437 -22.99 -3.57 -16.66
C LEU A 437 -22.45 -2.80 -15.47
N ILE A 438 -23.36 -2.28 -14.63
CA ILE A 438 -23.03 -1.50 -13.43
C ILE A 438 -23.51 -2.28 -12.22
N LEU A 439 -22.58 -2.69 -11.35
CA LEU A 439 -22.83 -3.51 -10.19
C LEU A 439 -22.45 -2.76 -8.92
N LYS A 440 -23.30 -2.79 -7.90
CA LYS A 440 -23.00 -2.31 -6.56
C LYS A 440 -22.85 -3.50 -5.63
N ILE A 441 -21.61 -3.79 -5.24
CA ILE A 441 -21.25 -5.02 -4.54
C ILE A 441 -20.75 -4.68 -3.14
N LYS A 442 -21.35 -5.31 -2.13
CA LYS A 442 -20.80 -5.32 -0.78
C LYS A 442 -19.99 -6.59 -0.60
N ASN A 443 -18.68 -6.43 -0.43
CA ASN A 443 -17.72 -7.53 -0.34
C ASN A 443 -17.11 -7.58 1.06
N SER A 444 -17.00 -8.78 1.63
CA SER A 444 -16.32 -9.00 2.91
C SER A 444 -15.03 -9.81 2.75
N LYS A 445 -14.97 -10.79 1.83
CA LYS A 445 -13.80 -11.69 1.66
C LYS A 445 -13.57 -12.26 0.25
N GLN A 446 -14.41 -11.99 -0.76
CA GLN A 446 -14.19 -12.54 -2.11
C GLN A 446 -13.14 -11.73 -2.88
N GLN A 447 -12.31 -12.42 -3.66
CA GLN A 447 -11.27 -11.76 -4.45
C GLN A 447 -11.78 -11.32 -5.83
N TYR A 448 -12.67 -12.12 -6.42
CA TYR A 448 -13.21 -11.94 -7.75
C TYR A 448 -14.72 -12.21 -7.76
N VAL A 449 -15.44 -11.51 -8.65
CA VAL A 449 -16.79 -11.87 -9.09
C VAL A 449 -16.69 -12.60 -10.42
N LYS A 450 -17.42 -13.72 -10.55
CA LYS A 450 -17.51 -14.49 -11.79
C LYS A 450 -18.78 -14.11 -12.54
N ILE A 451 -18.62 -13.72 -13.79
CA ILE A 451 -19.71 -13.33 -14.69
C ILE A 451 -19.73 -14.29 -15.88
N ASN A 452 -20.84 -14.99 -16.08
CA ASN A 452 -21.09 -15.80 -17.25
C ASN A 452 -21.88 -14.99 -18.29
N ILE A 453 -21.27 -14.73 -19.45
CA ILE A 453 -21.87 -13.93 -20.52
C ILE A 453 -22.42 -14.89 -21.59
N PRO A 454 -23.73 -14.85 -21.90
CA PRO A 454 -24.40 -15.86 -22.74
C PRO A 454 -24.23 -15.63 -24.27
N PHE A 455 -23.28 -14.80 -24.69
CA PHE A 455 -23.01 -14.44 -26.09
C PHE A 455 -21.52 -14.24 -26.29
N LYS A 456 -21.04 -14.19 -27.54
CA LYS A 456 -19.63 -13.87 -27.84
C LYS A 456 -19.39 -12.38 -27.71
N TYR A 457 -18.28 -12.01 -27.08
CA TYR A 457 -18.06 -10.62 -26.68
C TYR A 457 -16.60 -10.17 -26.73
N ASP A 458 -16.43 -8.86 -26.83
CA ASP A 458 -15.19 -8.15 -26.54
C ASP A 458 -15.38 -7.25 -25.32
N VAL A 459 -14.53 -7.36 -24.30
CA VAL A 459 -14.51 -6.42 -23.18
C VAL A 459 -13.79 -5.16 -23.60
N TRP A 460 -14.49 -4.03 -23.54
CA TRP A 460 -13.98 -2.72 -23.94
C TRP A 460 -13.46 -1.92 -22.75
N SER A 461 -14.14 -2.00 -21.62
CA SER A 461 -13.74 -1.30 -20.39
C SER A 461 -14.14 -2.07 -19.14
N THR A 462 -13.38 -1.91 -18.06
CA THR A 462 -13.71 -2.44 -16.73
C THR A 462 -13.15 -1.48 -15.68
N LEU A 463 -14.02 -0.96 -14.82
CA LEU A 463 -13.70 0.02 -13.79
C LEU A 463 -14.17 -0.48 -12.41
N MET A 464 -13.40 -0.15 -11.38
CA MET A 464 -13.77 -0.28 -9.97
C MET A 464 -13.74 1.10 -9.34
N ASP A 465 -14.89 1.61 -8.89
CA ASP A 465 -15.05 2.97 -8.36
C ASP A 465 -14.43 4.03 -9.29
N GLY A 466 -14.59 3.86 -10.60
CA GLY A 466 -14.02 4.73 -11.64
C GLY A 466 -12.54 4.46 -11.98
N ILE A 467 -11.85 3.60 -11.23
CA ILE A 467 -10.45 3.24 -11.49
C ILE A 467 -10.39 2.05 -12.46
N PRO A 468 -9.64 2.13 -13.58
CA PRO A 468 -9.47 1.00 -14.48
C PRO A 468 -8.85 -0.22 -13.80
N ILE A 469 -9.49 -1.37 -13.98
CA ILE A 469 -9.02 -2.66 -13.46
C ILE A 469 -8.93 -3.68 -14.58
N LYS A 470 -8.00 -4.62 -14.46
CA LYS A 470 -7.80 -5.66 -15.48
C LYS A 470 -8.68 -6.88 -15.15
N PRO A 471 -9.66 -7.24 -15.99
CA PRO A 471 -10.38 -8.49 -15.84
C PRO A 471 -9.51 -9.68 -16.28
N SER A 472 -9.87 -10.88 -15.83
CA SER A 472 -9.26 -12.14 -16.27
C SER A 472 -10.33 -13.13 -16.74
N LEU A 473 -9.92 -14.21 -17.40
CA LEU A 473 -10.81 -15.26 -17.88
C LEU A 473 -10.45 -16.59 -17.20
N GLU A 474 -11.45 -17.32 -16.74
CA GLU A 474 -11.34 -18.68 -16.22
C GLU A 474 -12.41 -19.55 -16.90
N GLY A 475 -11.98 -20.36 -17.88
CA GLY A 475 -12.92 -21.10 -18.72
C GLY A 475 -13.86 -20.16 -19.48
N SER A 476 -15.17 -20.27 -19.25
CA SER A 476 -16.20 -19.40 -19.83
C SER A 476 -16.55 -18.18 -18.95
N TYR A 477 -15.96 -18.05 -17.76
CA TYR A 477 -16.28 -16.99 -16.82
C TYR A 477 -15.34 -15.80 -16.96
N LEU A 478 -15.92 -14.60 -16.99
CA LEU A 478 -15.22 -13.34 -16.82
C LEU A 478 -15.02 -13.07 -15.32
N LEU A 479 -13.77 -12.97 -14.90
CA LEU A 479 -13.39 -12.70 -13.52
C LEU A 479 -13.08 -11.22 -13.34
N ILE A 480 -13.80 -10.57 -12.42
CA ILE A 480 -13.60 -9.16 -12.09
C ILE A 480 -13.03 -9.06 -10.68
N PRO A 481 -11.83 -8.49 -10.47
CA PRO A 481 -11.30 -8.29 -9.12
C PRO A 481 -12.21 -7.33 -8.34
N ILE A 482 -12.49 -7.66 -7.07
CA ILE A 482 -13.35 -6.87 -6.16
C ILE A 482 -12.68 -6.54 -4.82
N LEU A 483 -11.36 -6.69 -4.72
CA LEU A 483 -10.57 -6.18 -3.61
C LEU A 483 -10.01 -4.79 -3.95
N LYS A 484 -10.14 -3.84 -3.02
CA LYS A 484 -9.49 -2.54 -3.14
C LYS A 484 -7.99 -2.67 -2.82
N PRO A 485 -7.08 -2.27 -3.72
CA PRO A 485 -5.66 -2.26 -3.43
C PRO A 485 -5.37 -1.36 -2.22
N GLY A 486 -4.66 -1.88 -1.21
CA GLY A 486 -4.17 -1.10 -0.07
C GLY A 486 -5.22 -0.75 1.00
N ASN A 487 -6.42 -1.32 0.95
CA ASN A 487 -7.44 -1.10 1.99
C ASN A 487 -7.94 -2.46 2.55
N SER A 488 -7.72 -2.69 3.85
CA SER A 488 -8.16 -3.90 4.55
C SER A 488 -9.61 -3.82 5.04
N ASP A 489 -10.21 -2.63 5.04
CA ASP A 489 -11.56 -2.39 5.57
C ASP A 489 -12.57 -2.23 4.41
N GLN A 490 -13.34 -3.28 4.13
CA GLN A 490 -14.29 -3.36 3.02
C GLN A 490 -15.74 -3.03 3.45
N GLN A 491 -15.91 -2.15 4.43
CA GLN A 491 -17.26 -1.83 4.94
C GLN A 491 -18.16 -1.14 3.90
N ASN A 492 -17.57 -0.45 2.92
CA ASN A 492 -18.30 0.28 1.89
C ASN A 492 -18.51 -0.55 0.62
N ALA A 493 -19.70 -0.45 0.03
CA ALA A 493 -20.00 -1.07 -1.26
C ALA A 493 -19.08 -0.51 -2.37
N ILE A 494 -18.74 -1.37 -3.31
CA ILE A 494 -17.86 -1.11 -4.46
C ILE A 494 -18.73 -1.05 -5.72
N GLN A 495 -18.49 -0.07 -6.58
CA GLN A 495 -19.12 0.00 -7.88
C GLN A 495 -18.20 -0.62 -8.95
N ILE A 496 -18.69 -1.63 -9.65
CA ILE A 496 -18.04 -2.22 -10.82
C ILE A 496 -18.77 -1.79 -12.06
N GLU A 497 -18.05 -1.31 -13.06
CA GLU A 497 -18.60 -0.95 -14.36
C GLU A 497 -17.86 -1.70 -15.47
N ILE A 498 -18.61 -2.38 -16.35
CA ILE A 498 -18.06 -3.21 -17.42
C ILE A 498 -18.74 -2.86 -18.72
N ILE A 499 -17.94 -2.54 -19.73
CA ILE A 499 -18.44 -2.24 -21.08
C ILE A 499 -18.05 -3.39 -22.00
N ILE A 500 -19.07 -3.96 -22.65
CA ILE A 500 -18.96 -5.18 -23.43
C ILE A 500 -19.61 -4.95 -24.80
N LEU A 501 -18.88 -5.24 -25.87
CA LEU A 501 -19.42 -5.29 -27.23
C LEU A 501 -19.80 -6.72 -27.59
N GLU A 502 -21.02 -6.92 -28.08
CA GLU A 502 -21.43 -8.19 -28.68
C GLU A 502 -20.76 -8.35 -30.07
N GLN A 503 -20.04 -9.45 -30.30
CA GLN A 503 -19.27 -9.66 -31.54
C GLN A 503 -20.16 -9.93 -32.75
N GLU A 504 -21.31 -10.57 -32.56
CA GLU A 504 -22.22 -10.97 -33.63
C GLU A 504 -23.41 -10.00 -33.70
N PRO A 505 -23.48 -9.11 -34.72
CA PRO A 505 -24.58 -8.15 -34.84
C PRO A 505 -25.90 -8.85 -35.19
N LYS A 506 -26.97 -8.41 -34.54
CA LYS A 506 -28.34 -8.89 -34.79
C LYS A 506 -29.02 -7.93 -35.77
N ALA A 507 -29.07 -8.29 -37.05
CA ALA A 507 -29.68 -7.45 -38.08
C ALA A 507 -31.14 -7.10 -37.72
N LEU A 508 -31.46 -5.81 -37.74
CA LEU A 508 -32.81 -5.32 -37.46
C LEU A 508 -33.64 -5.27 -38.76
N SER A 509 -34.77 -5.98 -38.77
CA SER A 509 -35.73 -5.96 -39.88
C SER A 509 -36.78 -4.84 -39.70
N LYS A 510 -37.69 -4.65 -40.67
CA LYS A 510 -38.81 -3.70 -40.52
C LYS A 510 -39.76 -4.07 -39.37
N LYS A 511 -39.90 -5.37 -39.08
CA LYS A 511 -40.65 -5.92 -37.95
C LYS A 511 -39.99 -7.21 -37.51
N GLY A 512 -39.76 -7.38 -36.22
CA GLY A 512 -39.06 -8.54 -35.66
C GLY A 512 -39.30 -8.69 -34.16
N SER A 513 -38.56 -9.62 -33.56
CA SER A 513 -38.55 -9.86 -32.11
C SER A 513 -37.13 -9.70 -31.59
N TYR A 514 -36.97 -9.09 -30.43
CA TYR A 514 -35.70 -8.90 -29.73
C TYR A 514 -35.72 -9.74 -28.45
N GLN A 515 -34.67 -10.51 -28.24
CA GLN A 515 -34.48 -11.33 -27.05
C GLN A 515 -33.13 -11.01 -26.42
N PHE A 516 -33.13 -10.84 -25.11
CA PHE A 516 -31.95 -10.57 -24.31
C PHE A 516 -31.98 -11.39 -23.02
N THR A 517 -30.83 -11.96 -22.68
CA THR A 517 -30.58 -12.63 -21.41
C THR A 517 -29.43 -11.92 -20.72
N MET A 518 -29.64 -11.48 -19.48
CA MET A 518 -28.60 -10.83 -18.70
C MET A 518 -27.43 -11.80 -18.42
N PRO A 519 -26.18 -11.30 -18.45
CA PRO A 519 -25.06 -12.00 -17.86
C PRO A 519 -25.34 -12.47 -16.42
N LYS A 520 -24.99 -13.73 -16.13
CA LYS A 520 -25.22 -14.35 -14.83
C LYS A 520 -24.03 -14.09 -13.91
N ILE A 521 -24.32 -13.52 -12.75
CA ILE A 521 -23.33 -13.16 -11.73
C ILE A 521 -23.35 -14.24 -10.65
N ASP A 522 -22.18 -14.65 -10.15
CA ASP A 522 -22.04 -15.65 -9.08
C ASP A 522 -22.28 -15.10 -7.65
N LEU A 523 -22.92 -13.94 -7.56
CA LEU A 523 -23.36 -13.31 -6.33
C LEU A 523 -24.87 -13.39 -6.20
N GLN A 524 -25.36 -13.43 -4.95
CA GLN A 524 -26.77 -13.18 -4.70
C GLN A 524 -27.10 -11.75 -5.12
N LEU A 525 -28.18 -11.58 -5.87
CA LEU A 525 -28.60 -10.30 -6.44
C LEU A 525 -29.89 -9.84 -5.76
N ARG A 526 -29.85 -8.68 -5.10
CA ARG A 526 -31.04 -8.14 -4.40
C ARG A 526 -32.00 -7.44 -5.37
N ALA A 527 -31.47 -6.65 -6.30
CA ALA A 527 -32.25 -5.94 -7.31
C ALA A 527 -31.53 -5.91 -8.67
N ALA A 528 -32.31 -6.11 -9.75
CA ALA A 528 -31.83 -6.09 -11.12
C ALA A 528 -32.64 -5.09 -11.95
N PHE A 529 -31.94 -4.23 -12.68
CA PHE A 529 -32.49 -3.24 -13.58
C PHE A 529 -31.94 -3.45 -14.98
N ALA A 530 -32.79 -3.29 -15.99
CA ALA A 530 -32.40 -3.32 -17.39
C ALA A 530 -32.96 -2.09 -18.10
N THR A 531 -32.09 -1.39 -18.83
CA THR A 531 -32.48 -0.32 -19.75
C THR A 531 -32.04 -0.70 -21.15
N ILE A 532 -32.98 -0.77 -22.09
CA ILE A 532 -32.70 -1.09 -23.49
C ILE A 532 -32.95 0.14 -24.35
N TYR A 533 -31.89 0.66 -24.96
CA TYR A 533 -31.90 1.76 -25.91
C TYR A 533 -32.00 1.21 -27.33
N MET A 534 -33.16 1.37 -27.94
CA MET A 534 -33.37 1.01 -29.36
C MET A 534 -33.00 2.20 -30.26
N PRO A 535 -32.73 1.98 -31.57
CA PRO A 535 -32.55 3.07 -32.51
C PRO A 535 -33.79 3.97 -32.57
N ASN A 536 -33.58 5.26 -32.85
CA ASN A 536 -34.66 6.24 -32.86
C ASN A 536 -35.79 5.85 -33.83
N GLY A 537 -37.02 5.99 -33.36
CA GLY A 537 -38.25 5.73 -34.13
C GLY A 537 -38.76 4.29 -34.07
N PHE A 538 -38.03 3.36 -33.43
CA PHE A 538 -38.53 2.00 -33.20
C PHE A 538 -39.64 2.00 -32.15
N LYS A 539 -40.70 1.22 -32.40
CA LYS A 539 -41.77 0.96 -31.45
C LYS A 539 -41.70 -0.48 -30.96
N CYS A 540 -41.82 -0.68 -29.65
CA CYS A 540 -41.78 -2.01 -29.03
C CYS A 540 -43.14 -2.38 -28.43
N SER A 541 -43.47 -3.68 -28.45
CA SER A 541 -44.73 -4.24 -27.93
C SER A 541 -44.53 -5.69 -27.49
N ASN A 542 -45.56 -6.32 -26.91
CA ASN A 542 -45.54 -7.75 -26.55
C ASN A 542 -44.37 -8.17 -25.64
N TYR A 543 -44.20 -7.46 -24.52
CA TYR A 543 -43.15 -7.76 -23.54
C TYR A 543 -43.43 -9.10 -22.83
N SER A 544 -42.40 -9.93 -22.73
CA SER A 544 -42.39 -11.23 -22.05
C SER A 544 -41.01 -11.50 -21.42
N GLY A 545 -40.94 -12.49 -20.54
CA GLY A 545 -39.74 -12.80 -19.75
C GLY A 545 -39.98 -12.65 -18.25
N ASN A 546 -38.93 -12.83 -17.45
CA ASN A 546 -39.01 -12.74 -15.98
C ASN A 546 -38.54 -11.39 -15.41
N LEU A 547 -37.99 -10.51 -16.24
CA LEU A 547 -37.81 -9.09 -15.93
C LEU A 547 -39.07 -8.33 -16.34
N LYS A 548 -39.71 -7.67 -15.39
CA LYS A 548 -41.00 -6.98 -15.63
C LYS A 548 -40.75 -5.66 -16.35
N ASN A 549 -41.47 -5.40 -17.43
CA ASN A 549 -41.47 -4.08 -18.06
C ASN A 549 -42.15 -3.05 -17.14
N VAL A 550 -41.51 -1.90 -16.99
CA VAL A 550 -42.00 -0.79 -16.15
C VAL A 550 -41.87 0.53 -16.88
N SER A 551 -42.68 1.52 -16.50
CA SER A 551 -42.56 2.90 -17.02
C SER A 551 -41.50 3.71 -16.28
N TYR A 552 -41.22 3.36 -15.02
CA TYR A 552 -40.17 3.93 -14.17
C TYR A 552 -39.68 2.87 -13.18
N PHE A 553 -38.44 2.99 -12.73
CA PHE A 553 -37.88 2.08 -11.73
C PHE A 553 -38.45 2.35 -10.34
N SER A 554 -38.66 1.29 -9.55
CA SER A 554 -39.12 1.39 -8.16
C SER A 554 -38.08 2.05 -7.22
N SER A 555 -36.81 2.01 -7.62
CA SER A 555 -35.67 2.61 -6.92
C SER A 555 -34.63 3.07 -7.91
N THR A 556 -33.81 4.05 -7.54
CA THR A 556 -32.75 4.57 -8.40
C THR A 556 -31.73 3.47 -8.70
N PRO A 557 -31.55 3.05 -9.97
CA PRO A 557 -30.55 2.07 -10.30
C PRO A 557 -29.15 2.68 -10.21
N PRO A 558 -28.09 1.87 -9.99
CA PRO A 558 -26.72 2.36 -10.04
C PRO A 558 -26.42 2.92 -11.44
N SER A 559 -25.69 4.03 -11.47
CA SER A 559 -25.36 4.77 -12.69
C SER A 559 -23.85 4.92 -12.85
N SER A 560 -23.40 5.12 -14.09
CA SER A 560 -21.98 5.33 -14.39
C SER A 560 -21.49 6.59 -13.69
N GLY A 561 -20.33 6.50 -13.04
CA GLY A 561 -19.79 7.54 -12.18
C GLY A 561 -19.10 8.65 -12.97
N ALA A 562 -19.84 9.57 -13.57
CA ALA A 562 -19.32 10.91 -13.86
C ALA A 562 -19.42 11.77 -12.59
N ALA A 563 -18.62 11.46 -11.57
CA ALA A 563 -18.51 12.34 -10.41
C ALA A 563 -17.75 13.60 -10.82
N LYS A 564 -18.46 14.74 -10.96
CA LYS A 564 -17.81 16.05 -10.83
C LYS A 564 -17.16 16.10 -9.44
N PRO A 565 -15.91 16.56 -9.30
CA PRO A 565 -15.34 16.77 -7.97
C PRO A 565 -16.19 17.81 -7.24
N THR A 566 -16.93 17.37 -6.23
CA THR A 566 -17.60 18.25 -5.28
C THR A 566 -16.51 18.92 -4.47
N TYR A 567 -16.11 20.12 -4.88
CA TYR A 567 -15.34 21.01 -4.00
C TYR A 567 -16.23 21.36 -2.82
N ALA A 568 -15.91 20.80 -1.64
CA ALA A 568 -16.42 21.32 -0.38
C ALA A 568 -15.97 22.79 -0.26
N PRO A 569 -16.87 23.73 0.06
CA PRO A 569 -16.46 25.12 0.26
C PRO A 569 -15.70 25.19 1.59
N THR A 570 -14.37 25.22 1.52
CA THR A 570 -13.55 25.69 2.63
C THR A 570 -13.72 27.21 2.72
N SER A 571 -14.40 27.62 3.78
CA SER A 571 -14.44 29.00 4.23
C SER A 571 -13.03 29.48 4.59
N SER A 572 -12.50 30.46 3.86
CA SER A 572 -11.78 31.59 4.46
C SER A 572 -11.55 32.70 3.43
N ASN A 573 -11.96 33.91 3.82
CA ASN A 573 -11.71 35.17 3.14
C ASN A 573 -10.21 35.51 3.15
N ARG A 574 -9.70 36.03 2.02
CA ARG A 574 -9.10 37.39 1.90
C ARG A 574 -8.39 37.56 0.54
N ALA A 575 -8.75 38.66 -0.15
CA ALA A 575 -7.92 39.53 -1.00
C ALA A 575 -7.11 38.86 -2.15
N ASP A 576 -7.14 39.30 -3.41
CA ASP A 576 -7.13 40.67 -3.91
C ASP A 576 -7.66 40.76 -5.35
N HIS A 577 -8.21 41.93 -5.65
CA HIS A 577 -8.44 42.46 -6.99
C HIS A 577 -7.18 42.39 -7.87
N PHE A 578 -7.31 42.00 -9.13
CA PHE A 578 -6.84 42.86 -10.23
C PHE A 578 -7.55 42.49 -11.55
N ASN A 579 -8.38 43.42 -12.00
CA ASN A 579 -8.93 43.47 -13.35
C ASN A 579 -7.79 43.67 -14.37
N ARG A 580 -7.83 42.95 -15.49
CA ARG A 580 -7.51 43.58 -16.78
C ARG A 580 -8.25 42.96 -17.96
N ARG A 581 -9.17 43.77 -18.48
CA ARG A 581 -9.74 43.75 -19.84
C ARG A 581 -8.65 43.74 -20.91
N ALA A 582 -8.93 43.11 -22.04
CA ALA A 582 -8.67 43.54 -23.43
C ALA A 582 -8.69 42.29 -24.33
N SER A 583 -9.77 41.98 -25.04
CA SER A 583 -10.28 42.59 -26.28
C SER A 583 -9.80 41.85 -27.54
N ILE A 584 -10.75 41.09 -28.08
CA ILE A 584 -11.07 40.84 -29.50
C ILE A 584 -10.15 41.55 -30.51
N THR A 585 -9.62 40.79 -31.47
CA THR A 585 -9.46 41.26 -32.87
C THR A 585 -9.67 40.09 -33.83
N LYS A 586 -10.58 40.31 -34.79
CA LYS A 586 -10.93 39.46 -35.93
C LYS A 586 -9.92 39.65 -37.08
N MET A 587 -9.66 38.61 -37.87
CA MET A 587 -9.37 38.59 -39.34
C MET A 587 -9.22 37.10 -39.72
N SER A 588 -10.08 36.42 -40.50
CA SER A 588 -10.56 36.54 -41.89
C SER A 588 -9.55 36.08 -42.98
N PHE A 589 -10.04 35.21 -43.88
CA PHE A 589 -9.46 34.68 -45.15
C PHE A 589 -8.42 33.54 -45.02
N SER A 590 -8.39 32.48 -45.85
CA SER A 590 -9.03 32.14 -47.13
C SER A 590 -9.00 30.61 -47.33
N MET A 591 -10.03 30.06 -47.98
CA MET A 591 -10.04 28.70 -48.55
C MET A 591 -8.93 28.51 -49.60
N LYS A 592 -8.43 27.27 -49.70
CA LYS A 592 -8.18 26.57 -50.96
C LYS A 592 -8.26 25.06 -50.77
N LYS A 593 -8.49 24.38 -51.89
CA LYS A 593 -9.32 23.19 -52.11
C LYS A 593 -8.42 22.03 -52.59
N GLU A 594 -9.05 20.85 -52.68
CA GLU A 594 -8.66 19.62 -53.42
C GLU A 594 -7.72 18.65 -52.68
N ARG A 595 -8.18 17.46 -52.26
CA ARG A 595 -8.59 16.24 -53.02
C ARG A 595 -7.44 15.57 -53.76
N SER A 596 -7.04 14.38 -53.30
CA SER A 596 -7.16 13.13 -54.07
C SER A 596 -6.71 11.93 -53.24
N TYR A 597 -7.45 10.83 -53.42
CA TYR A 597 -7.19 9.48 -52.93
C TYR A 597 -5.90 8.91 -53.54
N GLU A 598 -5.12 8.16 -52.76
CA GLU A 598 -4.38 7.00 -53.28
C GLU A 598 -4.44 5.84 -52.28
N GLN A 599 -4.66 4.67 -52.89
CA GLN A 599 -4.90 3.34 -52.36
C GLN A 599 -3.59 2.56 -52.51
N MET A 600 -3.20 1.76 -51.50
CA MET A 600 -2.27 0.61 -51.51
C MET A 600 -1.77 0.40 -50.07
N ASP A 601 -1.52 -0.78 -49.52
CA ASP A 601 -1.65 -2.16 -49.96
C ASP A 601 -1.64 -3.03 -48.69
N TYR A 602 -2.35 -4.15 -48.73
CA TYR A 602 -2.34 -5.14 -47.66
C TYR A 602 -0.98 -5.86 -47.60
N VAL A 603 -0.26 -5.73 -46.48
CA VAL A 603 0.83 -6.65 -46.12
C VAL A 603 0.49 -7.31 -44.80
N GLU A 604 0.16 -8.60 -44.86
CA GLU A 604 0.04 -9.48 -43.71
C GLU A 604 1.37 -9.52 -42.93
N LYS A 605 1.32 -9.12 -41.65
CA LYS A 605 2.38 -9.45 -40.69
C LYS A 605 1.80 -10.16 -39.46
N LYS A 606 2.20 -11.42 -39.38
CA LYS A 606 2.17 -12.40 -38.28
C LYS A 606 1.89 -11.84 -36.88
N ARG A 607 0.89 -12.45 -36.25
CA ARG A 607 0.54 -12.39 -34.82
C ARG A 607 1.77 -12.61 -33.92
N LYS A 608 2.00 -11.68 -32.99
CA LYS A 608 2.73 -11.92 -31.73
C LYS A 608 1.75 -11.72 -30.57
N ASN A 609 1.73 -12.70 -29.66
CA ASN A 609 0.86 -12.77 -28.50
C ASN A 609 1.09 -11.58 -27.53
N GLY A 610 0.04 -10.80 -27.30
CA GLY A 610 -0.64 -10.75 -26.00
C GLY A 610 -0.06 -9.95 -24.83
N ALA A 611 0.40 -8.70 -25.02
CA ALA A 611 0.41 -7.74 -23.92
C ALA A 611 -0.99 -7.11 -23.81
N GLY A 612 -1.78 -7.54 -22.82
CA GLY A 612 -3.14 -7.04 -22.61
C GLY A 612 -3.15 -5.54 -22.36
N LYS A 613 -3.87 -4.80 -23.22
CA LYS A 613 -4.06 -3.35 -23.12
C LYS A 613 -4.84 -3.01 -21.85
N ILE A 614 -4.44 -1.94 -21.15
CA ILE A 614 -5.18 -1.39 -20.01
C ILE A 614 -6.55 -0.91 -20.54
N PRO A 615 -7.68 -1.24 -19.89
CA PRO A 615 -8.99 -0.77 -20.32
C PRO A 615 -9.05 0.76 -20.23
N VAL A 616 -9.54 1.39 -21.30
CA VAL A 616 -9.77 2.83 -21.37
C VAL A 616 -11.21 3.10 -20.94
N GLN A 617 -11.46 4.19 -20.22
CA GLN A 617 -12.83 4.62 -19.90
C GLN A 617 -13.55 4.99 -21.20
N ILE A 618 -14.70 4.38 -21.43
CA ILE A 618 -15.54 4.60 -22.61
C ILE A 618 -16.89 5.06 -22.08
N ASP A 619 -17.43 6.13 -22.65
CA ASP A 619 -18.77 6.58 -22.27
C ASP A 619 -19.83 5.68 -22.91
N SER A 620 -20.86 5.31 -22.14
CA SER A 620 -22.01 4.57 -22.66
C SER A 620 -22.79 5.42 -23.66
N VAL A 621 -22.98 4.91 -24.87
CA VAL A 621 -23.84 5.53 -25.88
C VAL A 621 -25.30 5.28 -25.50
N THR A 622 -26.12 6.33 -25.43
CA THR A 622 -27.57 6.22 -25.16
C THR A 622 -28.38 6.83 -26.32
N THR A 623 -29.59 6.34 -26.55
CA THR A 623 -30.54 6.92 -27.53
C THR A 623 -31.75 7.50 -26.80
N ASP A 624 -32.58 8.27 -27.50
CA ASP A 624 -33.78 8.89 -26.91
C ASP A 624 -34.97 7.92 -26.78
N CYS A 625 -34.76 6.61 -26.99
CA CYS A 625 -35.80 5.58 -26.96
C CYS A 625 -35.48 4.46 -25.93
N PRO A 626 -35.54 4.74 -24.61
CA PRO A 626 -35.31 3.75 -23.57
C PRO A 626 -36.53 2.89 -23.27
N PHE A 627 -36.30 1.63 -22.97
CA PHE A 627 -37.29 0.70 -22.41
C PHE A 627 -36.76 0.13 -21.09
N TYR A 628 -37.57 0.22 -20.04
CA TYR A 628 -37.17 -0.14 -18.68
C TYR A 628 -37.74 -1.48 -18.23
N PHE A 629 -36.92 -2.26 -17.53
CA PHE A 629 -37.29 -3.53 -16.97
C PHE A 629 -36.66 -3.72 -15.59
N GLU A 630 -37.39 -4.30 -14.63
CA GLU A 630 -36.87 -4.54 -13.29
C GLU A 630 -37.32 -5.88 -12.70
N GLN A 631 -36.54 -6.36 -11.74
CA GLN A 631 -36.90 -7.46 -10.86
C GLN A 631 -36.23 -7.27 -9.50
N ILE A 632 -37.02 -7.35 -8.43
CA ILE A 632 -36.58 -7.14 -7.04
C ILE A 632 -36.75 -8.45 -6.28
N LEU A 633 -35.94 -8.68 -5.24
CA LEU A 633 -35.96 -9.86 -4.38
C LEU A 633 -35.76 -11.16 -5.18
N LEU A 634 -34.59 -11.28 -5.80
CA LEU A 634 -34.29 -12.45 -6.62
C LEU A 634 -33.84 -13.63 -5.74
N SER A 635 -34.54 -14.76 -5.86
CA SER A 635 -34.03 -16.05 -5.39
C SER A 635 -32.96 -16.52 -6.40
N GLY A 636 -31.68 -16.48 -6.01
CA GLY A 636 -30.55 -16.77 -6.88
C GLY A 636 -30.70 -18.12 -7.60
N GLY A 637 -30.65 -18.11 -8.94
CA GLY A 637 -30.60 -19.34 -9.74
C GLY A 637 -31.25 -19.27 -11.12
N LYS A 638 -32.28 -18.45 -11.31
CA LYS A 638 -32.98 -18.30 -12.61
C LYS A 638 -32.30 -17.24 -13.48
N ASP A 639 -32.14 -17.55 -14.77
CA ASP A 639 -31.59 -16.60 -15.74
C ASP A 639 -32.58 -15.46 -15.96
N LEU A 640 -32.10 -14.22 -15.99
CA LEU A 640 -32.94 -13.05 -16.21
C LEU A 640 -33.05 -12.74 -17.69
N ASN A 641 -34.26 -12.78 -18.23
CA ASN A 641 -34.54 -12.64 -19.64
C ASN A 641 -35.65 -11.62 -19.94
N ILE A 642 -35.53 -11.02 -21.12
CA ILE A 642 -36.46 -10.08 -21.71
C ILE A 642 -36.69 -10.49 -23.15
N LYS A 643 -37.95 -10.46 -23.60
CA LYS A 643 -38.32 -10.58 -24.99
C LYS A 643 -39.43 -9.60 -25.34
N PHE A 644 -39.33 -8.94 -26.48
CA PHE A 644 -40.36 -8.05 -27.01
C PHE A 644 -40.31 -7.99 -28.54
N ASP A 645 -41.43 -7.60 -29.14
CA ASP A 645 -41.50 -7.35 -30.58
C ASP A 645 -41.21 -5.89 -30.90
N TYR A 646 -40.62 -5.63 -32.06
CA TYR A 646 -40.30 -4.28 -32.52
C TYR A 646 -40.78 -4.02 -33.95
N VAL A 647 -41.07 -2.75 -34.25
CA VAL A 647 -41.40 -2.24 -35.58
C VAL A 647 -40.54 -1.01 -35.86
N ALA A 648 -39.81 -1.02 -36.98
CA ALA A 648 -38.99 0.10 -37.43
C ALA A 648 -39.87 1.28 -37.87
N PRO A 649 -39.36 2.52 -37.78
CA PRO A 649 -40.05 3.67 -38.36
C PRO A 649 -40.25 3.47 -39.88
N LYS A 650 -41.35 4.01 -40.41
CA LYS A 650 -41.72 3.88 -41.83
C LYS A 650 -40.75 4.60 -42.75
#